data_AF-A0A9Q8QMM3-F1
#
_entry.id   AF-A0A9Q8QMM3-F1
#
_cell.length_a   1.000
_cell.length_b   1.000
_cell.length_c   1.000
_cell.angle_alpha   90.00
_cell.angle_beta   90.00
_cell.angle_gamma   90.00
#
_symmetry.space_group_name_H-M   'P 1'
#
loop_
_entity.id
_entity.type
_entity.pdbx_description
1 polymer ?
#
loop_
_entity_poly.entity_id
_entity_poly.type
_entity_poly.pdbx_seq_one_letter_code
_entity_poly.pdbx_strand_id
1 'polypeptide(L)'
;MEMDVVYIRSYPARPNDVDALPTDATDPRRRWSVSIRVNDHDPIAAVITDPFQEVQYRTVLETYLKSSEGTTWNNHDLTQNDTSGNGTLGRNRTGGGVRFSSIRVGGSGRPSDSRNGGNGGRPTAIDDGASRAEWLIRKYGENLLAQIELAAGIFSVGVGVTEAQIFVVEHHDVDPTSRTLGGIHCLAWELLEDVHAAHLPNLRLRVTRITDFPARRFMWPPLPPAAPLAFVQADQSAQFKVLLVVARDFKRAGGDRDPEPDLAQWPLMRLQKKLRSRLLLEVVRPGSREELERHLQLRASQNVEFNLVHFDLHGRIMRDENGTLVPWLLFAQQHDGGHYFMPETTLAKAEEIAELLSRYRIENVVLNACLSAYNRTGPATNLAYIFLRHGIQNVSAMWYYVHWQTVATYLDTFYEQLLAKCIDFHVAAQRGREAIRQRPTVRAEREYHDFFVCVNYARNVHRTESMMREVSPSPSARSHESGASNASGRSPRTGGGWRASTPRIGDSLYLGDEPVMRLQLHLLELEFKLTTFRIVYASNLRHSASDMDATMERMINMWLLTNFVDEVHYYKAKDFAKRKMVKGVIPPRDRRTRATTGGYLQLLFQRPVQALRQTMHVVRELDSVLDPGWQDDVGENHRLEQRRYAASDGLGRLARRVRDEGDSFLLLLGSGNTQWWKQFLNHVEGEWWAHVPWGFTPHTRYGAGHHQLGPAEDSSSETETARRET
;
A
#
# COMPACT_ATOMS: atom_id res chain seq x y z
N MET A 1 31.23 -13.83 -7.67
CA MET A 1 32.19 -12.75 -7.35
C MET A 1 32.10 -12.50 -5.87
N GLU A 2 33.20 -12.18 -5.21
CA GLU A 2 33.19 -11.87 -3.78
C GLU A 2 32.60 -10.46 -3.60
N MET A 3 31.61 -10.32 -2.71
CA MET A 3 30.91 -9.06 -2.42
C MET A 3 31.42 -8.56 -1.08
N ASP A 4 31.96 -7.34 -1.05
CA ASP A 4 32.41 -6.75 0.21
C ASP A 4 31.23 -6.46 1.14
N VAL A 5 31.41 -6.73 2.43
CA VAL A 5 30.41 -6.51 3.47
C VAL A 5 30.96 -5.53 4.51
N VAL A 6 30.34 -4.36 4.61
CA VAL A 6 30.76 -3.30 5.54
C VAL A 6 29.74 -3.21 6.68
N TYR A 7 30.17 -3.49 7.91
CA TYR A 7 29.37 -3.28 9.12
C TYR A 7 29.77 -1.95 9.76
N ILE A 8 28.84 -0.99 9.80
CA ILE A 8 28.98 0.26 10.56
C ILE A 8 28.15 0.09 11.83
N ARG A 9 28.80 -0.16 12.98
CA ARG A 9 28.11 -0.35 14.26
C ARG A 9 28.22 0.91 15.12
N SER A 10 27.09 1.54 15.42
CA SER A 10 27.00 2.57 16.44
C SER A 10 26.66 1.94 17.79
N TYR A 11 27.45 2.30 18.80
CA TYR A 11 27.10 2.07 20.20
C TYR A 11 26.26 3.27 20.68
N PRO A 12 25.29 3.07 21.59
CA PRO A 12 24.43 4.15 22.10
C PRO A 12 25.20 5.04 23.10
N ALA A 13 26.19 5.78 22.60
CA ALA A 13 26.83 6.87 23.33
C ALA A 13 25.82 8.01 23.54
N ARG A 14 25.92 8.73 24.65
CA ARG A 14 25.17 9.99 24.76
C ARG A 14 25.70 10.96 23.70
N PRO A 15 24.87 11.84 23.12
CA PRO A 15 25.29 12.81 22.10
C PRO A 15 26.40 13.80 22.49
N ASN A 16 26.91 13.74 23.72
CA ASN A 16 28.05 14.50 24.23
C ASN A 16 29.11 13.62 24.95
N ASP A 17 29.02 12.29 24.97
CA ASP A 17 30.06 11.40 25.53
C ASP A 17 31.24 11.25 24.53
N VAL A 18 31.73 12.39 24.03
CA VAL A 18 33.01 12.51 23.31
C VAL A 18 34.06 13.02 24.30
N ASP A 19 34.21 12.30 25.41
CA ASP A 19 35.28 12.60 26.36
C ASP A 19 36.64 12.46 25.65
N ALA A 20 37.42 13.54 25.72
CA ALA A 20 38.79 13.70 25.20
C ALA A 20 39.02 14.03 23.70
N LEU A 21 38.10 14.72 23.02
CA LEU A 21 38.49 15.68 21.95
C LEU A 21 37.78 17.02 22.15
N PRO A 22 38.43 18.18 21.84
CA PRO A 22 37.80 19.48 22.02
C PRO A 22 36.53 19.56 21.17
N THR A 23 35.39 19.82 21.80
CA THR A 23 34.19 20.27 21.11
C THR A 23 34.49 21.63 20.50
N ASP A 24 34.87 21.64 19.23
CA ASP A 24 34.95 22.86 18.44
C ASP A 24 33.53 23.44 18.37
N ALA A 25 33.29 24.49 19.17
CA ALA A 25 31.96 25.06 19.40
C ALA A 25 31.38 25.81 18.18
N THR A 26 31.97 25.59 17.01
CA THR A 26 31.67 26.23 15.73
C THR A 26 30.87 25.34 14.77
N ASP A 27 30.82 24.02 14.99
CA ASP A 27 30.08 23.08 14.11
C ASP A 27 28.88 22.43 14.84
N PRO A 28 27.63 22.85 14.57
CA PRO A 28 26.43 22.34 15.24
C PRO A 28 25.91 21.01 14.66
N ARG A 29 26.72 20.27 13.87
CA ARG A 29 26.32 19.00 13.26
C ARG A 29 26.45 17.84 14.24
N ARG A 30 25.49 16.91 14.18
CA ARG A 30 25.44 15.71 15.04
C ARG A 30 26.60 14.77 14.71
N ARG A 31 27.07 14.02 15.71
CA ARG A 31 28.19 13.08 15.60
C ARG A 31 27.89 11.77 16.31
N TRP A 32 28.37 10.66 15.75
CA TRP A 32 28.27 9.33 16.33
C TRP A 32 29.63 8.63 16.28
N SER A 33 30.08 8.13 17.43
CA SER A 33 31.19 7.19 17.52
C SER A 33 30.73 5.82 17.01
N VAL A 34 31.47 5.26 16.07
CA VAL A 34 31.17 3.98 15.42
C VAL A 34 32.39 3.07 15.39
N SER A 35 32.13 1.78 15.20
CA SER A 35 33.13 0.83 14.72
C SER A 35 32.76 0.39 13.31
N ILE A 36 33.69 0.50 12.38
CA ILE A 36 33.53 0.10 10.98
C ILE A 36 34.36 -1.16 10.74
N ARG A 37 33.71 -2.24 10.30
CA ARG A 37 34.36 -3.51 9.98
C ARG A 37 34.09 -3.88 8.53
N VAL A 38 35.13 -4.19 7.78
CA VAL A 38 35.05 -4.69 6.39
C VAL A 38 35.31 -6.19 6.40
N ASN A 39 34.40 -6.97 5.82
CA ASN A 39 34.46 -8.44 5.79
C ASN A 39 34.75 -9.00 7.20
N ASP A 40 35.80 -9.82 7.32
CA ASP A 40 36.27 -10.42 8.57
C ASP A 40 37.52 -9.73 9.14
N HIS A 41 37.84 -8.50 8.70
CA HIS A 41 38.93 -7.71 9.28
C HIS A 41 38.59 -7.18 10.68
N ASP A 42 39.60 -6.65 11.38
CA ASP A 42 39.40 -6.00 12.67
C ASP A 42 38.55 -4.71 12.54
N PRO A 43 37.66 -4.43 13.50
CA PRO A 43 36.84 -3.22 13.49
C PRO A 43 37.69 -1.96 13.79
N ILE A 44 37.58 -0.95 12.93
CA ILE A 44 38.26 0.34 13.08
C ILE A 44 37.31 1.34 13.75
N ALA A 45 37.79 2.03 14.79
CA ALA A 45 37.02 3.08 15.45
C ALA A 45 37.00 4.37 14.62
N ALA A 46 35.83 4.98 14.46
CA ALA A 46 35.64 6.19 13.66
C ALA A 46 34.53 7.10 14.23
N VAL A 47 34.46 8.33 13.71
CA VAL A 47 33.39 9.28 14.04
C VAL A 47 32.68 9.67 12.75
N ILE A 48 31.40 9.36 12.64
CA ILE A 48 30.53 9.86 11.56
C ILE A 48 29.92 11.18 12.02
N THR A 49 30.08 12.22 11.21
CA THR A 49 29.44 13.53 11.36
C THR A 49 28.30 13.64 10.35
N ASP A 50 27.13 14.09 10.79
CA ASP A 50 25.97 14.36 9.94
C ASP A 50 26.38 15.34 8.81
N PRO A 51 26.20 14.99 7.53
CA PRO A 51 26.53 15.93 6.46
C PRO A 51 25.67 17.21 6.49
N PHE A 52 24.50 17.18 7.14
CA PHE A 52 23.60 18.34 7.30
C PHE A 52 23.42 18.78 8.75
N GLN A 53 23.17 20.07 8.94
CA GLN A 53 22.62 20.64 10.16
C GLN A 53 21.11 20.40 10.24
N GLU A 54 20.54 20.41 11.45
CA GLU A 54 19.11 20.19 11.70
C GLU A 54 18.19 21.11 10.87
N VAL A 55 18.60 22.37 10.67
CA VAL A 55 17.87 23.32 9.81
C VAL A 55 17.85 22.91 8.33
N GLN A 56 18.90 22.25 7.82
CA GLN A 56 19.02 21.89 6.41
C GLN A 56 18.10 20.72 6.02
N TYR A 57 17.83 19.77 6.91
CA TYR A 57 16.79 18.76 6.66
C TYR A 57 15.42 19.42 6.41
N ARG A 58 15.10 20.49 7.14
CA ARG A 58 13.83 21.22 6.97
C ARG A 58 13.83 22.11 5.73
N THR A 59 14.91 22.86 5.48
CA THR A 59 14.97 23.83 4.37
C THR A 59 15.31 23.20 3.02
N VAL A 60 16.01 22.07 3.00
CA VAL A 60 16.43 21.34 1.79
C VAL A 60 15.54 20.12 1.56
N LEU A 61 15.64 19.07 2.39
CA LEU A 61 14.98 17.78 2.17
C LEU A 61 13.45 17.89 2.24
N GLU A 62 12.89 18.42 3.33
CA GLU A 62 11.44 18.54 3.50
C GLU A 62 10.82 19.48 2.46
N THR A 63 11.47 20.61 2.13
CA THR A 63 11.04 21.50 1.05
C THR A 63 11.03 20.79 -0.30
N TYR A 64 12.09 20.03 -0.61
CA TYR A 64 12.22 19.29 -1.87
C TYR A 64 11.14 18.20 -2.01
N LEU A 65 10.96 17.38 -0.97
CA LEU A 65 9.97 16.30 -1.00
C LEU A 65 8.53 16.85 -1.03
N LYS A 66 8.23 17.93 -0.29
CA LYS A 66 6.93 18.62 -0.38
C LYS A 66 6.71 19.28 -1.75
N SER A 67 7.78 19.79 -2.39
CA SER A 67 7.68 20.33 -3.75
C SER A 67 7.45 19.23 -4.79
N SER A 68 7.73 17.95 -4.49
CA SER A 68 7.34 16.80 -5.30
C SER A 68 5.86 16.36 -5.09
N GLU A 69 5.32 16.44 -3.87
CA GLU A 69 3.96 15.95 -3.54
C GLU A 69 2.81 16.82 -4.09
N GLY A 70 2.88 18.15 -3.96
CA GLY A 70 1.97 19.07 -4.65
C GLY A 70 0.62 19.36 -3.99
N THR A 71 0.26 18.63 -2.93
CA THR A 71 -0.82 18.99 -2.00
C THR A 71 -0.32 19.96 -0.94
N THR A 72 -1.12 20.98 -0.63
CA THR A 72 -0.82 21.97 0.43
C THR A 72 -1.18 21.43 1.81
N TRP A 73 -0.32 20.58 2.37
CA TRP A 73 -0.42 20.21 3.79
C TRP A 73 -0.33 21.46 4.68
N ASN A 74 -1.21 21.55 5.68
CA ASN A 74 -1.19 22.65 6.64
C ASN A 74 0.15 22.66 7.41
N ASN A 75 0.81 23.83 7.46
CA ASN A 75 2.13 24.01 8.09
C ASN A 75 2.17 23.77 9.61
N HIS A 76 1.05 23.41 10.24
CA HIS A 76 0.94 23.17 11.68
C HIS A 76 1.50 21.83 12.17
N ASP A 77 1.64 20.84 11.28
CA ASP A 77 1.99 19.45 11.65
C ASP A 77 3.41 19.26 12.24
N LEU A 78 4.25 20.30 12.22
CA LEU A 78 5.59 20.31 12.86
C LEU A 78 5.88 21.61 13.65
N THR A 79 4.89 22.49 13.89
CA THR A 79 5.16 23.90 14.30
C THR A 79 4.47 24.41 15.56
N GLN A 80 3.95 23.54 16.44
CA GLN A 80 3.66 23.98 17.82
C GLN A 80 4.97 24.11 18.61
N ASN A 81 5.48 25.35 18.62
CA ASN A 81 6.81 25.77 19.07
C ASN A 81 7.23 25.29 20.46
N ASP A 82 8.51 24.98 20.57
CA ASP A 82 9.27 25.16 21.81
C ASP A 82 9.38 26.66 22.13
N THR A 83 8.51 27.15 22.99
CA THR A 83 8.74 28.39 23.76
C THR A 83 8.39 28.14 25.22
N SER A 84 9.43 28.01 26.04
CA SER A 84 9.33 27.86 27.49
C SER A 84 8.91 29.15 28.19
N GLY A 85 7.91 29.06 29.06
CA GLY A 85 7.82 29.86 30.29
C GLY A 85 7.45 31.34 30.19
N ASN A 86 6.16 31.65 30.33
CA ASN A 86 5.70 32.39 31.52
C ASN A 86 4.18 32.29 31.68
N GLY A 87 3.71 32.09 32.91
CA GLY A 87 2.28 31.98 33.21
C GLY A 87 1.71 33.25 33.82
N THR A 88 0.60 33.74 33.26
CA THR A 88 -0.31 34.67 33.96
C THR A 88 -1.77 34.40 33.55
N LEU A 89 -2.69 34.52 34.50
CA LEU A 89 -4.13 34.32 34.30
C LEU A 89 -4.73 35.37 33.35
N GLY A 90 -5.73 34.99 32.54
CA GLY A 90 -6.51 35.93 31.72
C GLY A 90 -7.90 35.38 31.35
N ARG A 91 -8.96 36.05 31.82
CA ARG A 91 -10.37 35.61 31.76
C ARG A 91 -11.08 36.19 30.52
N ASN A 92 -11.88 35.37 29.84
CA ASN A 92 -13.17 35.68 29.18
C ASN A 92 -13.38 36.88 28.21
N ARG A 93 -14.17 36.58 27.16
CA ARG A 93 -15.30 37.33 26.52
C ARG A 93 -15.14 37.96 25.11
N THR A 94 -16.18 37.65 24.32
CA THR A 94 -16.87 38.44 23.27
C THR A 94 -16.09 39.00 22.07
N GLY A 95 -16.33 38.39 20.89
CA GLY A 95 -17.29 38.90 19.89
C GLY A 95 -16.96 40.20 19.12
N GLY A 96 -17.14 40.15 17.81
CA GLY A 96 -17.17 41.33 16.91
C GLY A 96 -16.15 41.23 15.77
N GLY A 97 -16.64 41.11 14.53
CA GLY A 97 -15.81 41.34 13.35
C GLY A 97 -15.90 42.78 12.88
N VAL A 98 -14.95 43.24 12.06
CA VAL A 98 -15.13 44.29 11.03
C VAL A 98 -13.91 44.29 10.08
N ARG A 99 -14.12 44.73 8.84
CA ARG A 99 -13.12 44.85 7.75
C ARG A 99 -12.23 46.11 7.92
N PHE A 100 -11.44 46.40 6.88
CA PHE A 100 -10.61 47.59 6.58
C PHE A 100 -9.11 47.41 6.90
N SER A 101 -8.16 47.90 6.10
CA SER A 101 -8.13 48.23 4.65
C SER A 101 -6.70 48.51 4.21
N SER A 102 -6.37 48.29 2.93
CA SER A 102 -5.07 48.63 2.37
C SER A 102 -4.79 50.13 2.34
N ILE A 103 -3.61 50.55 2.80
CA ILE A 103 -3.06 51.89 2.55
C ILE A 103 -1.96 51.78 1.49
N ARG A 104 -2.07 52.58 0.43
CA ARG A 104 -0.99 52.88 -0.52
C ARG A 104 -0.30 54.19 -0.10
N VAL A 105 1.01 54.26 -0.28
CA VAL A 105 1.72 55.52 -0.57
C VAL A 105 2.62 55.24 -1.79
N GLY A 106 2.70 56.18 -2.73
CA GLY A 106 3.38 55.98 -4.01
C GLY A 106 4.46 57.02 -4.30
N GLY A 107 5.14 56.87 -5.44
CA GLY A 107 6.11 57.82 -5.97
C GLY A 107 6.27 57.66 -7.49
N SER A 108 6.12 58.77 -8.22
CA SER A 108 6.32 58.94 -9.68
C SER A 108 7.78 59.31 -10.02
N GLY A 109 8.31 59.15 -11.24
CA GLY A 109 7.81 58.51 -12.47
C GLY A 109 8.53 59.00 -13.76
N ARG A 110 8.56 58.15 -14.82
CA ARG A 110 8.83 58.44 -16.26
C ARG A 110 10.26 58.90 -16.72
N PRO A 111 10.61 58.75 -18.03
CA PRO A 111 10.18 57.75 -19.03
C PRO A 111 11.32 57.16 -19.92
N SER A 112 10.93 56.20 -20.78
CA SER A 112 11.54 55.78 -22.07
C SER A 112 13.01 55.35 -22.13
N ASP A 113 13.24 54.09 -22.51
CA ASP A 113 13.73 53.85 -23.87
C ASP A 113 13.33 52.47 -24.43
N SER A 114 13.34 52.33 -25.76
CA SER A 114 12.90 51.13 -26.46
C SER A 114 14.07 50.27 -26.96
N ARG A 115 13.99 48.94 -26.84
CA ARG A 115 14.56 48.00 -27.83
C ARG A 115 14.07 46.57 -27.72
N ASN A 116 14.02 45.94 -28.88
CA ASN A 116 13.51 44.62 -29.18
C ASN A 116 14.57 43.55 -28.88
N GLY A 117 14.18 42.33 -28.46
CA GLY A 117 15.12 41.20 -28.42
C GLY A 117 14.79 40.04 -27.47
N GLY A 118 14.71 38.82 -28.03
CA GLY A 118 15.02 37.58 -27.32
C GLY A 118 13.89 36.95 -26.48
N ASN A 119 13.03 36.15 -27.12
CA ASN A 119 12.19 35.19 -26.42
C ASN A 119 13.03 34.00 -25.93
N GLY A 120 13.73 34.18 -24.80
CA GLY A 120 14.41 33.11 -24.07
C GLY A 120 13.69 32.86 -22.75
N GLY A 121 13.11 31.68 -22.58
CA GLY A 121 12.40 31.31 -21.36
C GLY A 121 13.32 31.39 -20.15
N ARG A 122 13.04 32.30 -19.22
CA ARG A 122 13.68 32.31 -17.90
C ARG A 122 13.24 31.06 -17.13
N PRO A 123 14.16 30.24 -16.58
CA PRO A 123 13.81 29.28 -15.55
C PRO A 123 13.07 30.00 -14.43
N THR A 124 11.95 29.43 -13.97
CA THR A 124 11.22 30.02 -12.85
C THR A 124 12.03 29.80 -11.57
N ALA A 125 11.96 30.73 -10.60
CA ALA A 125 12.78 30.66 -9.38
C ALA A 125 12.56 29.39 -8.50
N ILE A 126 11.56 28.57 -8.83
CA ILE A 126 11.31 27.25 -8.22
C ILE A 126 12.31 26.21 -8.75
N ASP A 127 12.71 26.31 -10.01
CA ASP A 127 13.60 25.37 -10.71
C ASP A 127 15.06 25.46 -10.21
N ASP A 128 15.53 26.70 -9.95
CA ASP A 128 16.80 26.97 -9.27
C ASP A 128 16.82 26.37 -7.85
N GLY A 129 15.68 26.39 -7.16
CA GLY A 129 15.53 25.87 -5.80
C GLY A 129 15.62 24.33 -5.73
N ALA A 130 14.89 23.64 -6.61
CA ALA A 130 14.91 22.18 -6.68
C ALA A 130 16.29 21.64 -7.10
N SER A 131 16.91 22.23 -8.12
CA SER A 131 18.24 21.86 -8.61
C SER A 131 19.33 22.06 -7.54
N ARG A 132 19.22 23.14 -6.75
CA ARG A 132 20.11 23.38 -5.60
C ARG A 132 19.90 22.33 -4.49
N ALA A 133 18.66 21.92 -4.24
CA ALA A 133 18.37 20.90 -3.23
C ALA A 133 18.93 19.53 -3.63
N GLU A 134 18.74 19.10 -4.88
CA GLU A 134 19.32 17.87 -5.43
C GLU A 134 20.85 17.87 -5.38
N TRP A 135 21.50 19.00 -5.72
CA TRP A 135 22.94 19.13 -5.59
C TRP A 135 23.43 18.94 -4.14
N LEU A 136 22.69 19.50 -3.17
CA LEU A 136 22.98 19.34 -1.73
C LEU A 136 22.73 17.90 -1.26
N ILE A 137 21.68 17.24 -1.74
CA ILE A 137 21.36 15.84 -1.44
C ILE A 137 22.44 14.90 -1.99
N ARG A 138 22.89 15.10 -3.23
CA ARG A 138 24.02 14.36 -3.81
C ARG A 138 25.31 14.59 -3.01
N LYS A 139 25.59 15.83 -2.61
CA LYS A 139 26.73 16.16 -1.74
C LYS A 139 26.64 15.54 -0.35
N TYR A 140 25.43 15.34 0.19
CA TYR A 140 25.24 14.57 1.44
C TYR A 140 25.76 13.14 1.29
N GLY A 141 25.35 12.44 0.22
CA GLY A 141 25.81 11.07 -0.05
C GLY A 141 27.32 10.97 -0.24
N GLU A 142 27.90 11.86 -1.07
CA GLU A 142 29.36 11.94 -1.29
C GLU A 142 30.14 12.18 0.02
N ASN A 143 29.66 13.10 0.86
CA ASN A 143 30.29 13.40 2.16
C ASN A 143 30.14 12.24 3.17
N LEU A 144 29.08 11.44 3.07
CA LEU A 144 28.89 10.27 3.91
C LEU A 144 29.83 9.13 3.48
N LEU A 145 29.99 8.91 2.17
CA LEU A 145 30.93 7.92 1.63
C LEU A 145 32.37 8.28 1.97
N ALA A 146 32.78 9.55 1.77
CA ALA A 146 34.14 10.00 2.06
C ALA A 146 34.54 9.78 3.54
N GLN A 147 33.60 9.94 4.49
CA GLN A 147 33.86 9.65 5.91
C GLN A 147 34.09 8.16 6.17
N ILE A 148 33.37 7.27 5.46
CA ILE A 148 33.53 5.82 5.56
C ILE A 148 34.88 5.38 4.94
N GLU A 149 35.23 5.93 3.78
CA GLU A 149 36.50 5.65 3.09
C GLU A 149 37.71 6.11 3.91
N LEU A 150 37.69 7.35 4.42
CA LEU A 150 38.75 7.90 5.29
C LEU A 150 38.93 7.11 6.59
N ALA A 151 37.83 6.58 7.13
CA ALA A 151 37.85 5.83 8.38
C ALA A 151 38.42 4.41 8.25
N ALA A 152 38.15 3.71 7.14
CA ALA A 152 38.39 2.27 7.05
C ALA A 152 39.16 1.81 5.79
N GLY A 153 39.55 2.72 4.88
CA GLY A 153 40.37 2.38 3.70
C GLY A 153 39.71 1.36 2.75
N ILE A 154 38.37 1.23 2.83
CA ILE A 154 37.60 0.04 2.45
C ILE A 154 37.91 -0.42 1.03
N PHE A 155 37.97 0.51 0.08
CA PHE A 155 38.07 0.21 -1.34
C PHE A 155 39.48 0.36 -1.91
N SER A 156 40.50 0.52 -1.06
CA SER A 156 41.88 0.81 -1.49
C SER A 156 42.66 -0.41 -2.02
N VAL A 157 42.09 -1.63 -1.99
CA VAL A 157 42.85 -2.88 -2.18
C VAL A 157 42.25 -3.85 -3.23
N GLY A 158 40.99 -3.69 -3.64
CA GLY A 158 40.27 -4.68 -4.47
C GLY A 158 40.13 -4.33 -5.96
N VAL A 159 41.07 -4.75 -6.82
CA VAL A 159 40.89 -4.70 -8.29
C VAL A 159 39.89 -5.78 -8.73
N GLY A 160 38.58 -5.48 -8.65
CA GLY A 160 37.52 -6.37 -9.14
C GLY A 160 36.17 -6.30 -8.41
N VAL A 161 36.07 -5.60 -7.28
CA VAL A 161 34.80 -5.49 -6.54
C VAL A 161 33.82 -4.58 -7.29
N THR A 162 32.66 -5.13 -7.65
CA THR A 162 31.59 -4.41 -8.38
C THR A 162 30.36 -4.13 -7.53
N GLU A 163 30.18 -4.84 -6.41
CA GLU A 163 29.08 -4.62 -5.47
C GLU A 163 29.57 -4.74 -4.02
N ALA A 164 29.08 -3.89 -3.13
CA ALA A 164 29.32 -3.97 -1.69
C ALA A 164 28.04 -3.71 -0.88
N GLN A 165 27.84 -4.49 0.18
CA GLN A 165 26.69 -4.41 1.08
C GLN A 165 27.08 -3.72 2.39
N ILE A 166 26.43 -2.60 2.69
CA ILE A 166 26.60 -1.83 3.91
C ILE A 166 25.47 -2.19 4.89
N PHE A 167 25.85 -2.68 6.06
CA PHE A 167 24.97 -2.93 7.20
C PHE A 167 25.19 -1.84 8.26
N VAL A 168 24.18 -0.99 8.45
CA VAL A 168 24.21 0.07 9.47
C VAL A 168 23.54 -0.47 10.73
N VAL A 169 24.34 -0.88 11.71
CA VAL A 169 23.87 -1.52 12.95
C VAL A 169 23.74 -0.47 14.06
N GLU A 170 22.56 -0.35 14.65
CA GLU A 170 22.29 0.43 15.86
C GLU A 170 21.95 -0.54 17.00
N HIS A 171 22.77 -0.55 18.05
CA HIS A 171 22.54 -1.37 19.24
C HIS A 171 21.76 -0.56 20.28
N HIS A 172 20.66 -1.12 20.82
CA HIS A 172 19.87 -0.48 21.87
C HIS A 172 19.94 -1.28 23.18
N ASP A 173 20.71 -0.79 24.15
CA ASP A 173 20.76 -1.40 25.48
C ASP A 173 19.40 -1.37 26.20
N VAL A 174 19.29 -2.16 27.28
CA VAL A 174 18.03 -2.48 28.00
C VAL A 174 17.39 -1.28 28.74
N ASP A 175 17.80 -0.04 28.50
CA ASP A 175 17.17 1.14 29.10
C ASP A 175 16.19 1.83 28.12
N PRO A 176 14.89 1.48 28.16
CA PRO A 176 13.87 2.13 27.34
C PRO A 176 13.58 3.58 27.76
N THR A 177 14.20 4.08 28.84
CA THR A 177 14.04 5.46 29.32
C THR A 177 15.10 6.41 28.77
N SER A 178 16.13 5.89 28.07
CA SER A 178 17.16 6.70 27.44
C SER A 178 16.59 7.58 26.33
N ARG A 179 16.35 8.86 26.67
CA ARG A 179 15.94 9.93 25.74
C ARG A 179 17.11 10.43 24.89
N THR A 180 17.96 9.54 24.40
CA THR A 180 19.05 9.89 23.49
C THR A 180 18.48 10.52 22.22
N LEU A 181 19.03 11.67 21.82
CA LEU A 181 18.77 12.25 20.50
C LEU A 181 19.07 11.20 19.42
N GLY A 182 18.30 11.24 18.31
CA GLY A 182 18.24 10.18 17.30
C GLY A 182 19.56 9.45 17.02
N GLY A 183 19.50 8.13 17.09
CA GLY A 183 20.65 7.28 16.78
C GLY A 183 21.07 7.36 15.32
N ILE A 184 22.14 6.65 14.97
CA ILE A 184 22.79 6.72 13.65
C ILE A 184 21.84 6.43 12.47
N HIS A 185 20.74 5.71 12.69
CA HIS A 185 19.65 5.52 11.72
C HIS A 185 18.90 6.82 11.37
N CYS A 186 19.19 7.98 11.97
CA CYS A 186 18.61 9.24 11.53
C CYS A 186 19.21 9.79 10.23
N LEU A 187 20.32 9.24 9.73
CA LEU A 187 20.98 9.68 8.50
C LEU A 187 20.36 9.05 7.23
N ALA A 188 20.59 9.70 6.09
CA ALA A 188 20.09 9.30 4.77
C ALA A 188 20.97 8.21 4.11
N TRP A 189 21.17 7.09 4.80
CA TRP A 189 22.10 6.02 4.39
C TRP A 189 21.89 5.54 2.95
N GLU A 190 20.63 5.45 2.51
CA GLU A 190 20.23 4.99 1.19
C GLU A 190 20.80 5.85 0.06
N LEU A 191 21.18 7.12 0.30
CA LEU A 191 21.85 7.96 -0.69
C LEU A 191 23.19 7.37 -1.17
N LEU A 192 23.86 6.55 -0.35
CA LEU A 192 25.10 5.87 -0.73
C LEU A 192 24.92 4.99 -1.98
N GLU A 193 23.71 4.47 -2.23
CA GLU A 193 23.40 3.60 -3.37
C GLU A 193 23.39 4.33 -4.74
N ASP A 194 23.58 5.66 -4.76
CA ASP A 194 23.68 6.51 -5.95
C ASP A 194 25.00 7.32 -6.00
N VAL A 195 25.90 7.13 -5.03
CA VAL A 195 27.19 7.84 -4.99
C VAL A 195 28.16 7.22 -6.00
N HIS A 196 28.68 8.07 -6.88
CA HIS A 196 29.66 7.69 -7.89
C HIS A 196 31.07 8.09 -7.42
N ALA A 197 31.82 7.16 -6.85
CA ALA A 197 33.21 7.38 -6.47
C ALA A 197 34.12 7.35 -7.73
N ALA A 198 34.84 8.45 -7.99
CA ALA A 198 35.63 8.61 -9.22
C ALA A 198 36.74 7.55 -9.40
N HIS A 199 37.21 6.97 -8.29
CA HIS A 199 38.22 5.90 -8.28
C HIS A 199 37.62 4.48 -8.36
N LEU A 200 36.28 4.35 -8.30
CA LEU A 200 35.52 3.10 -8.29
C LEU A 200 34.26 3.20 -9.17
N PRO A 201 34.39 3.53 -10.47
CA PRO A 201 33.24 3.88 -11.32
C PRO A 201 32.21 2.76 -11.53
N ASN A 202 32.55 1.52 -11.17
CA ASN A 202 31.70 0.34 -11.29
C ASN A 202 31.15 -0.19 -9.96
N LEU A 203 31.51 0.42 -8.82
CA LEU A 203 31.10 -0.06 -7.50
C LEU A 203 29.64 0.32 -7.22
N ARG A 204 28.81 -0.67 -6.89
CA ARG A 204 27.43 -0.50 -6.47
C ARG A 204 27.30 -0.73 -4.98
N LEU A 205 26.98 0.32 -4.24
CA LEU A 205 26.67 0.23 -2.82
C LEU A 205 25.21 -0.19 -2.63
N ARG A 206 24.97 -1.03 -1.62
CA ARG A 206 23.66 -1.49 -1.18
C ARG A 206 23.53 -1.26 0.32
N VAL A 207 22.36 -0.81 0.79
CA VAL A 207 22.19 -0.43 2.19
C VAL A 207 21.08 -1.25 2.86
N THR A 208 21.36 -1.65 4.11
CA THR A 208 20.39 -2.27 5.01
C THR A 208 20.63 -1.76 6.43
N ARG A 209 19.56 -1.27 7.09
CA ARG A 209 19.61 -0.84 8.49
C ARG A 209 19.34 -2.06 9.36
N ILE A 210 20.15 -2.30 10.38
CA ILE A 210 19.94 -3.37 11.36
C ILE A 210 19.75 -2.72 12.73
N THR A 211 18.63 -3.02 13.39
CA THR A 211 18.43 -2.67 14.79
C THR A 211 18.68 -3.92 15.62
N ASP A 212 19.69 -3.85 16.48
CA ASP A 212 20.01 -4.91 17.41
C ASP A 212 19.42 -4.61 18.80
N PHE A 213 18.86 -5.64 19.41
CA PHE A 213 18.23 -5.57 20.72
C PHE A 213 18.77 -6.69 21.59
N PRO A 214 19.18 -6.41 22.84
CA PRO A 214 19.64 -7.42 23.76
C PRO A 214 18.59 -8.52 23.91
N ALA A 215 19.05 -9.76 24.01
CA ALA A 215 18.19 -10.91 24.24
C ALA A 215 17.31 -10.64 25.47
N ARG A 216 15.98 -10.60 25.28
CA ARG A 216 15.01 -10.29 26.33
C ARG A 216 15.07 -11.37 27.42
N ARG A 217 15.91 -11.17 28.44
CA ARG A 217 15.90 -11.97 29.66
C ARG A 217 14.49 -11.88 30.24
N PHE A 218 13.89 -13.03 30.55
CA PHE A 218 12.54 -13.17 31.14
C PHE A 218 11.31 -12.91 30.25
N MET A 219 11.45 -12.86 28.92
CA MET A 219 10.31 -13.14 28.03
C MET A 219 10.45 -14.52 27.41
N TRP A 220 9.33 -15.25 27.29
CA TRP A 220 9.32 -16.48 26.52
C TRP A 220 9.84 -16.19 25.10
N PRO A 221 10.69 -17.07 24.53
CA PRO A 221 10.99 -17.01 23.10
C PRO A 221 9.65 -16.99 22.36
N PRO A 222 9.41 -16.05 21.42
CA PRO A 222 8.25 -16.15 20.57
C PRO A 222 8.28 -17.53 19.92
N LEU A 223 7.18 -18.28 20.03
CA LEU A 223 7.06 -19.57 19.34
C LEU A 223 7.39 -19.31 17.86
N PRO A 224 8.27 -20.11 17.22
CA PRO A 224 8.57 -19.91 15.81
C PRO A 224 7.26 -19.83 15.00
N PRO A 225 7.14 -18.91 14.04
CA PRO A 225 6.00 -18.93 13.12
C PRO A 225 6.00 -20.27 12.39
N ALA A 226 4.83 -20.80 12.05
CA ALA A 226 4.69 -22.11 11.43
C ALA A 226 5.47 -22.23 10.10
N ALA A 227 5.66 -21.10 9.41
CA ALA A 227 6.56 -20.96 8.27
C ALA A 227 7.07 -19.51 8.13
N PRO A 228 8.37 -19.23 8.37
CA PRO A 228 9.00 -17.95 8.02
C PRO A 228 8.88 -17.65 6.52
N LEU A 229 8.94 -16.37 6.12
CA LEU A 229 8.83 -16.00 4.70
C LEU A 229 9.89 -16.69 3.82
N ALA A 230 11.14 -16.80 4.30
CA ALA A 230 12.21 -17.50 3.60
C ALA A 230 11.93 -19.00 3.35
N PHE A 231 11.18 -19.66 4.25
CA PHE A 231 10.74 -21.04 4.04
C PHE A 231 9.71 -21.12 2.90
N VAL A 232 8.75 -20.19 2.87
CA VAL A 232 7.73 -20.12 1.80
C VAL A 232 8.33 -19.75 0.44
N GLN A 233 9.42 -18.97 0.44
CA GLN A 233 10.18 -18.68 -0.77
C GLN A 233 10.90 -19.92 -1.32
N ALA A 234 11.53 -20.71 -0.45
CA ALA A 234 12.25 -21.93 -0.81
C ALA A 234 11.31 -23.08 -1.25
N ASP A 235 10.14 -23.21 -0.64
CA ASP A 235 9.13 -24.22 -0.98
C ASP A 235 8.18 -23.73 -2.08
N GLN A 236 8.19 -24.38 -3.24
CA GLN A 236 7.32 -24.05 -4.37
C GLN A 236 5.85 -24.45 -4.15
N SER A 237 5.59 -25.38 -3.22
CA SER A 237 4.23 -25.81 -2.81
C SER A 237 3.65 -24.96 -1.68
N ALA A 238 4.49 -24.22 -0.96
CA ALA A 238 4.06 -23.30 0.09
C ALA A 238 3.37 -22.06 -0.51
N GLN A 239 2.36 -21.58 0.20
CA GLN A 239 1.56 -20.41 -0.15
C GLN A 239 2.02 -19.18 0.63
N PHE A 240 2.31 -18.09 -0.08
CA PHE A 240 2.47 -16.76 0.51
C PHE A 240 1.13 -16.26 1.04
N LYS A 241 1.07 -15.85 2.30
CA LYS A 241 -0.13 -15.31 2.95
C LYS A 241 0.13 -13.84 3.29
N VAL A 242 -0.52 -12.95 2.54
CA VAL A 242 -0.38 -11.49 2.66
C VAL A 242 -1.69 -10.87 3.11
N LEU A 243 -1.64 -10.12 4.20
CA LEU A 243 -2.75 -9.30 4.67
C LEU A 243 -2.49 -7.83 4.29
N LEU A 244 -3.44 -7.21 3.58
CA LEU A 244 -3.41 -5.81 3.22
C LEU A 244 -4.41 -5.03 4.09
N VAL A 245 -3.98 -3.88 4.61
CA VAL A 245 -4.83 -2.91 5.30
C VAL A 245 -4.81 -1.63 4.48
N VAL A 246 -5.97 -1.20 3.98
CA VAL A 246 -6.10 0.06 3.23
C VAL A 246 -7.03 0.99 4.01
N ALA A 247 -6.53 2.17 4.39
CA ALA A 247 -7.33 3.22 5.01
C ALA A 247 -7.11 4.55 4.30
N ARG A 248 -8.20 5.30 4.14
CA ARG A 248 -8.27 6.62 3.49
C ARG A 248 -9.30 7.49 4.20
N ASP A 249 -9.08 8.79 4.17
CA ASP A 249 -10.00 9.80 4.68
C ASP A 249 -10.93 10.27 3.55
N PHE A 250 -12.20 9.90 3.64
CA PHE A 250 -13.17 10.15 2.57
C PHE A 250 -13.74 11.58 2.60
N LYS A 251 -13.55 12.32 3.71
CA LYS A 251 -14.09 13.69 3.84
C LYS A 251 -13.22 14.73 3.12
N ARG A 252 -11.99 14.39 2.74
CA ARG A 252 -11.08 15.31 2.04
C ARG A 252 -11.42 15.38 0.55
N ALA A 253 -11.46 16.61 0.04
CA ALA A 253 -11.83 16.91 -1.34
C ALA A 253 -10.85 17.91 -1.97
N GLY A 254 -10.89 18.05 -3.30
CA GLY A 254 -9.99 18.95 -4.02
C GLY A 254 -8.52 18.53 -3.93
N GLY A 255 -7.63 19.48 -3.67
CA GLY A 255 -6.19 19.22 -3.56
C GLY A 255 -5.78 18.39 -2.34
N ASP A 256 -6.60 18.40 -1.28
CA ASP A 256 -6.36 17.64 -0.04
C ASP A 256 -6.94 16.22 -0.10
N ARG A 257 -7.62 15.86 -1.21
CA ARG A 257 -8.22 14.54 -1.42
C ARG A 257 -7.16 13.46 -1.33
N ASP A 258 -7.46 12.44 -0.53
CA ASP A 258 -6.60 11.28 -0.34
C ASP A 258 -6.32 10.54 -1.68
N PRO A 259 -5.09 10.03 -1.88
CA PRO A 259 -4.71 9.31 -3.10
C PRO A 259 -5.52 8.02 -3.24
N GLU A 260 -5.69 7.54 -4.47
CA GLU A 260 -6.48 6.34 -4.74
C GLU A 260 -5.96 5.12 -3.92
N PRO A 261 -6.86 4.26 -3.42
CA PRO A 261 -6.54 3.15 -2.51
C PRO A 261 -5.89 1.93 -3.20
N ASP A 262 -5.26 2.11 -4.36
CA ASP A 262 -4.76 1.01 -5.18
C ASP A 262 -3.24 0.83 -5.17
N LEU A 263 -2.46 1.75 -4.58
CA LEU A 263 -1.00 1.74 -4.64
C LEU A 263 -0.38 0.40 -4.23
N ALA A 264 -0.85 -0.19 -3.13
CA ALA A 264 -0.44 -1.53 -2.70
C ALA A 264 -1.30 -2.65 -3.27
N GLN A 265 -2.62 -2.42 -3.42
CA GLN A 265 -3.55 -3.46 -3.87
C GLN A 265 -3.29 -3.89 -5.31
N TRP A 266 -2.97 -2.94 -6.20
CA TRP A 266 -2.72 -3.17 -7.62
C TRP A 266 -1.55 -4.14 -7.90
N PRO A 267 -0.32 -3.92 -7.40
CA PRO A 267 0.77 -4.87 -7.59
C PRO A 267 0.47 -6.25 -6.98
N LEU A 268 -0.11 -6.28 -5.77
CA LEU A 268 -0.46 -7.53 -5.09
C LEU A 268 -1.52 -8.34 -5.87
N MET A 269 -2.55 -7.70 -6.42
CA MET A 269 -3.54 -8.35 -7.28
C MET A 269 -2.98 -8.81 -8.63
N ARG A 270 -2.04 -8.06 -9.22
CA ARG A 270 -1.34 -8.49 -10.44
C ARG A 270 -0.52 -9.76 -10.18
N LEU A 271 0.12 -9.82 -9.02
CA LEU A 271 0.85 -11.01 -8.56
C LEU A 271 -0.09 -12.15 -8.16
N GLN A 272 -1.28 -11.88 -7.61
CA GLN A 272 -2.31 -12.88 -7.34
C GLN A 272 -2.71 -13.61 -8.63
N LYS A 273 -2.89 -12.89 -9.75
CA LYS A 273 -3.16 -13.52 -11.07
C LYS A 273 -1.98 -14.36 -11.58
N LYS A 274 -0.74 -13.91 -11.36
CA LYS A 274 0.50 -14.59 -11.79
C LYS A 274 0.83 -15.83 -10.96
N LEU A 275 0.68 -15.76 -9.64
CA LEU A 275 1.03 -16.80 -8.66
C LEU A 275 -0.13 -17.75 -8.33
N ARG A 276 -1.38 -17.36 -8.63
CA ARG A 276 -2.60 -18.16 -8.45
C ARG A 276 -2.69 -18.69 -7.01
N SER A 277 -2.81 -20.01 -6.85
CA SER A 277 -2.87 -20.68 -5.54
C SER A 277 -1.65 -20.45 -4.64
N ARG A 278 -0.49 -20.04 -5.19
CA ARG A 278 0.72 -19.76 -4.40
C ARG A 278 0.67 -18.42 -3.64
N LEU A 279 -0.31 -17.55 -3.92
CA LEU A 279 -0.57 -16.36 -3.11
C LEU A 279 -2.00 -16.42 -2.54
N LEU A 280 -2.13 -16.10 -1.25
CA LEU A 280 -3.36 -15.74 -0.58
C LEU A 280 -3.26 -14.27 -0.20
N LEU A 281 -3.97 -13.42 -0.94
CA LEU A 281 -4.14 -12.01 -0.64
C LEU A 281 -5.48 -11.82 0.06
N GLU A 282 -5.46 -11.28 1.28
CA GLU A 282 -6.65 -10.85 1.99
C GLU A 282 -6.58 -9.34 2.26
N VAL A 283 -7.71 -8.64 2.28
CA VAL A 283 -7.78 -7.22 2.62
C VAL A 283 -8.74 -7.01 3.78
N VAL A 284 -8.28 -6.29 4.82
CA VAL A 284 -9.05 -5.91 6.01
C VAL A 284 -10.12 -4.88 5.62
N ARG A 285 -11.39 -5.17 5.91
CA ARG A 285 -12.55 -4.38 5.44
C ARG A 285 -13.61 -4.21 6.53
N PRO A 286 -13.89 -2.98 7.01
CA PRO A 286 -13.18 -1.74 6.67
C PRO A 286 -11.73 -1.78 7.19
N GLY A 287 -10.85 -0.92 6.67
CA GLY A 287 -9.46 -0.79 7.14
C GLY A 287 -9.33 -0.13 8.51
N SER A 288 -10.10 -0.58 9.51
CA SER A 288 -10.04 -0.12 10.90
C SER A 288 -9.08 -0.98 11.74
N ARG A 289 -8.68 -0.47 12.89
CA ARG A 289 -7.80 -1.17 13.85
C ARG A 289 -8.53 -2.38 14.46
N GLU A 290 -9.80 -2.20 14.77
CA GLU A 290 -10.70 -3.18 15.37
C GLU A 290 -10.94 -4.36 14.42
N GLU A 291 -11.15 -4.07 13.13
CA GLU A 291 -11.32 -5.09 12.10
C GLU A 291 -10.01 -5.83 11.81
N LEU A 292 -8.85 -5.15 11.83
CA LEU A 292 -7.54 -5.80 11.75
C LEU A 292 -7.35 -6.81 12.89
N GLU A 293 -7.66 -6.43 14.13
CA GLU A 293 -7.58 -7.33 15.28
C GLU A 293 -8.55 -8.52 15.14
N ARG A 294 -9.80 -8.26 14.75
CA ARG A 294 -10.80 -9.31 14.51
C ARG A 294 -10.39 -10.27 13.39
N HIS A 295 -9.83 -9.76 12.30
CA HIS A 295 -9.36 -10.53 11.15
C HIS A 295 -8.24 -11.48 11.57
N LEU A 296 -7.22 -10.95 12.25
CA LEU A 296 -6.10 -11.75 12.76
C LEU A 296 -6.57 -12.79 13.79
N GLN A 297 -7.47 -12.43 14.71
CA GLN A 297 -8.04 -13.36 15.69
C GLN A 297 -8.76 -14.54 15.03
N LEU A 298 -9.62 -14.26 14.05
CA LEU A 298 -10.36 -15.29 13.33
C LEU A 298 -9.42 -16.18 12.52
N ARG A 299 -8.44 -15.61 11.82
CA ARG A 299 -7.46 -16.39 11.05
C ARG A 299 -6.54 -17.24 11.94
N ALA A 300 -6.11 -16.74 13.10
CA ALA A 300 -5.40 -17.53 14.10
C ALA A 300 -6.23 -18.72 14.60
N SER A 301 -7.53 -18.54 14.88
CA SER A 301 -8.43 -19.64 15.26
C SER A 301 -8.59 -20.73 14.18
N GLN A 302 -8.31 -20.39 12.93
CA GLN A 302 -8.34 -21.27 11.76
C GLN A 302 -6.94 -21.83 11.40
N ASN A 303 -5.92 -21.57 12.22
CA ASN A 303 -4.51 -21.89 11.95
C ASN A 303 -3.94 -21.25 10.65
N VAL A 304 -4.42 -20.05 10.32
CA VAL A 304 -3.93 -19.23 9.21
C VAL A 304 -3.06 -18.10 9.77
N GLU A 305 -1.75 -18.33 9.85
CA GLU A 305 -0.74 -17.30 10.13
C GLU A 305 -0.35 -16.57 8.82
N PHE A 306 -0.21 -15.24 8.85
CA PHE A 306 0.24 -14.44 7.69
C PHE A 306 1.76 -14.27 7.69
N ASN A 307 2.38 -14.33 6.52
CA ASN A 307 3.83 -14.11 6.40
C ASN A 307 4.19 -12.62 6.35
N LEU A 308 3.30 -11.78 5.81
CA LEU A 308 3.51 -10.35 5.61
C LEU A 308 2.22 -9.56 5.81
N VAL A 309 2.32 -8.41 6.48
CA VAL A 309 1.23 -7.41 6.56
C VAL A 309 1.67 -6.12 5.86
N HIS A 310 0.83 -5.59 4.97
CA HIS A 310 1.02 -4.30 4.33
C HIS A 310 0.01 -3.28 4.86
N PHE A 311 0.50 -2.11 5.27
CA PHE A 311 -0.31 -0.95 5.64
C PHE A 311 -0.21 0.10 4.56
N ASP A 312 -1.31 0.34 3.85
CA ASP A 312 -1.47 1.40 2.85
C ASP A 312 -2.38 2.47 3.46
N LEU A 313 -1.80 3.39 4.25
CA LEU A 313 -2.52 4.41 5.04
C LEU A 313 -1.58 5.53 5.51
N HIS A 314 -2.13 6.64 6.00
CA HIS A 314 -1.30 7.78 6.44
C HIS A 314 -0.59 7.53 7.77
N GLY A 315 0.66 8.01 7.87
CA GLY A 315 1.43 8.11 9.11
C GLY A 315 1.54 9.56 9.57
N ARG A 316 1.59 9.79 10.89
CA ARG A 316 1.83 11.11 11.52
C ARG A 316 2.68 10.99 12.77
N ILE A 317 3.34 12.07 13.17
CA ILE A 317 3.99 12.19 14.48
C ILE A 317 3.31 13.33 15.22
N MET A 318 2.78 13.05 16.41
CA MET A 318 2.04 14.02 17.23
C MET A 318 2.27 13.75 18.71
N ARG A 319 2.00 14.74 19.56
CA ARG A 319 2.08 14.56 21.00
C ARG A 319 0.96 13.65 21.50
N ASP A 320 1.29 12.72 22.39
CA ASP A 320 0.34 11.90 23.13
C ASP A 320 -0.32 12.67 24.29
N GLU A 321 -1.11 11.99 25.11
CA GLU A 321 -1.78 12.57 26.28
C GLU A 321 -0.79 13.07 27.33
N ASN A 322 0.45 12.56 27.31
CA ASN A 322 1.55 12.95 28.19
C ASN A 322 2.43 14.06 27.57
N GLY A 323 2.08 14.59 26.40
CA GLY A 323 2.85 15.61 25.69
C GLY A 323 4.09 15.07 24.94
N THR A 324 4.30 13.76 24.89
CA THR A 324 5.44 13.09 24.25
C THR A 324 5.16 12.90 22.77
N LEU A 325 6.09 13.28 21.89
CA LEU A 325 5.97 13.01 20.46
C LEU A 325 6.05 11.50 20.19
N VAL A 326 4.98 10.93 19.65
CA VAL A 326 4.89 9.50 19.26
C VAL A 326 4.34 9.38 17.84
N PRO A 327 4.63 8.27 17.13
CA PRO A 327 4.11 8.04 15.79
C PRO A 327 2.74 7.34 15.84
N TRP A 328 1.87 7.76 14.93
CA TRP A 328 0.49 7.34 14.81
C TRP A 328 0.20 6.86 13.39
N LEU A 329 -0.68 5.87 13.28
CA LEU A 329 -1.23 5.36 12.03
C LEU A 329 -2.71 5.75 11.94
N LEU A 330 -3.14 6.20 10.75
CA LEU A 330 -4.50 6.68 10.51
C LEU A 330 -5.35 5.55 9.90
N PHE A 331 -6.10 4.87 10.73
CA PHE A 331 -7.02 3.78 10.34
C PHE A 331 -8.41 4.33 10.01
N ALA A 332 -9.21 3.62 9.21
CA ALA A 332 -10.60 4.00 8.96
C ALA A 332 -11.42 3.93 10.26
N GLN A 333 -12.21 4.96 10.55
CA GLN A 333 -13.11 4.96 11.70
C GLN A 333 -14.21 3.89 11.51
N GLN A 334 -14.45 3.07 12.53
CA GLN A 334 -15.58 2.15 12.52
C GLN A 334 -16.90 2.90 12.71
N HIS A 335 -17.94 2.49 12.00
CA HIS A 335 -19.30 3.04 12.15
C HIS A 335 -19.87 2.71 13.53
N ASP A 336 -20.39 3.71 14.23
CA ASP A 336 -20.90 3.63 15.61
C ASP A 336 -22.35 3.13 15.72
N GLY A 337 -23.02 2.92 14.59
CA GLY A 337 -24.43 2.55 14.52
C GLY A 337 -25.39 3.74 14.43
N GLY A 338 -24.87 4.97 14.35
CA GLY A 338 -25.64 6.19 14.13
C GLY A 338 -26.05 6.38 12.66
N HIS A 339 -26.22 7.65 12.27
CA HIS A 339 -26.40 8.01 10.87
C HIS A 339 -25.10 7.80 10.08
N TYR A 340 -25.20 7.26 8.86
CA TYR A 340 -24.04 7.12 7.99
C TYR A 340 -23.44 8.50 7.64
N PHE A 341 -22.17 8.66 7.97
CA PHE A 341 -21.30 9.71 7.45
C PHE A 341 -20.14 9.06 6.69
N MET A 342 -19.55 9.78 5.73
CA MET A 342 -18.34 9.32 5.06
C MET A 342 -17.23 9.03 6.09
N PRO A 343 -16.49 7.90 5.96
CA PRO A 343 -15.53 7.50 6.98
C PRO A 343 -14.42 8.53 7.15
N GLU A 344 -14.18 8.96 8.39
CA GLU A 344 -12.96 9.65 8.77
C GLU A 344 -11.83 8.65 9.05
N THR A 345 -10.65 9.17 9.35
CA THR A 345 -9.55 8.38 9.90
C THR A 345 -9.38 8.64 11.39
N THR A 346 -9.17 7.57 12.16
CA THR A 346 -8.87 7.61 13.60
C THR A 346 -7.41 7.22 13.83
N LEU A 347 -6.85 7.78 14.90
CA LEU A 347 -5.46 7.61 15.27
C LEU A 347 -5.29 6.32 16.09
N ALA A 348 -4.35 5.46 15.70
CA ALA A 348 -3.88 4.34 16.51
C ALA A 348 -2.38 4.50 16.79
N LYS A 349 -1.93 4.25 18.02
CA LYS A 349 -0.51 4.39 18.38
C LYS A 349 0.29 3.29 17.69
N ALA A 350 1.47 3.61 17.19
CA ALA A 350 2.38 2.63 16.59
C ALA A 350 2.64 1.41 17.49
N GLU A 351 2.78 1.64 18.80
CA GLU A 351 3.07 0.61 19.79
C GLU A 351 1.90 -0.39 19.95
N GLU A 352 0.65 0.09 19.98
CA GLU A 352 -0.55 -0.76 20.02
C GLU A 352 -0.65 -1.68 18.78
N ILE A 353 -0.31 -1.17 17.61
CA ILE A 353 -0.29 -1.96 16.36
C ILE A 353 0.87 -2.96 16.37
N ALA A 354 2.05 -2.57 16.85
CA ALA A 354 3.21 -3.45 16.96
C ALA A 354 2.95 -4.62 17.93
N GLU A 355 2.29 -4.35 19.06
CA GLU A 355 1.83 -5.37 20.02
C GLU A 355 0.79 -6.31 19.41
N LEU A 356 -0.19 -5.77 18.67
CA LEU A 356 -1.19 -6.55 17.96
C LEU A 356 -0.55 -7.52 16.96
N LEU A 357 0.37 -7.04 16.12
CA LEU A 357 1.04 -7.87 15.11
C LEU A 357 1.97 -8.92 15.76
N SER A 358 2.63 -8.57 16.87
CA SER A 358 3.48 -9.48 17.64
C SER A 358 2.68 -10.63 18.24
N ARG A 359 1.49 -10.36 18.80
CA ARG A 359 0.55 -11.41 19.30
C ARG A 359 0.23 -12.47 18.24
N TYR A 360 0.18 -12.08 16.97
CA TYR A 360 -0.13 -12.96 15.83
C TYR A 360 1.11 -13.36 14.99
N ARG A 361 2.33 -13.23 15.56
CA ARG A 361 3.61 -13.70 14.98
C ARG A 361 3.96 -13.17 13.60
N ILE A 362 3.53 -11.95 13.27
CA ILE A 362 3.86 -11.32 11.99
C ILE A 362 5.35 -10.95 11.96
N GLU A 363 6.13 -11.60 11.09
CA GLU A 363 7.57 -11.32 10.96
C GLU A 363 7.90 -10.16 10.00
N ASN A 364 7.06 -9.90 8.99
CA ASN A 364 7.39 -8.96 7.90
C ASN A 364 6.29 -7.91 7.75
N VAL A 365 6.66 -6.63 7.74
CA VAL A 365 5.72 -5.52 7.61
C VAL A 365 6.19 -4.53 6.54
N VAL A 366 5.25 -4.05 5.73
CA VAL A 366 5.46 -2.96 4.78
C VAL A 366 4.55 -1.80 5.16
N LEU A 367 5.13 -0.62 5.40
CA LEU A 367 4.46 0.59 5.84
C LEU A 367 4.51 1.60 4.69
N ASN A 368 3.49 1.58 3.84
CA ASN A 368 3.23 2.69 2.92
C ASN A 368 2.53 3.82 3.69
N ALA A 369 3.30 4.45 4.60
CA ALA A 369 2.85 5.50 5.50
C ALA A 369 3.98 6.53 5.68
N CYS A 370 3.73 7.80 5.33
CA CYS A 370 4.72 8.88 5.47
C CYS A 370 5.24 9.00 6.90
N LEU A 371 6.51 9.38 7.06
CA LEU A 371 7.21 9.53 8.36
C LEU A 371 7.35 8.24 9.19
N SER A 372 6.98 7.06 8.68
CA SER A 372 7.08 5.77 9.41
C SER A 372 8.51 5.33 9.75
N ALA A 373 9.53 5.97 9.20
CA ALA A 373 10.93 5.77 9.60
C ALA A 373 11.63 7.04 10.12
N TYR A 374 10.88 8.09 10.43
CA TYR A 374 11.41 9.35 10.95
C TYR A 374 12.07 9.15 12.32
N ASN A 375 13.33 9.55 12.48
CA ASN A 375 14.15 9.29 13.68
C ASN A 375 14.93 10.53 14.13
N ARG A 376 14.36 11.75 13.98
CA ARG A 376 15.09 12.99 14.32
C ARG A 376 15.03 13.32 15.80
N THR A 377 13.87 13.14 16.42
CA THR A 377 13.61 13.44 17.84
C THR A 377 13.89 12.27 18.78
N GLY A 378 14.45 11.17 18.27
CA GLY A 378 14.80 9.95 19.01
C GLY A 378 14.12 8.70 18.46
N PRO A 379 14.58 7.48 18.81
CA PRO A 379 14.01 6.22 18.32
C PRO A 379 12.51 6.07 18.62
N ALA A 380 12.00 6.75 19.66
CA ALA A 380 10.58 6.76 20.03
C ALA A 380 9.65 7.36 18.95
N THR A 381 10.13 8.17 18.01
CA THR A 381 9.32 8.64 16.86
C THR A 381 9.46 7.79 15.60
N ASN A 382 10.39 6.83 15.59
CA ASN A 382 10.60 5.91 14.49
C ASN A 382 9.66 4.70 14.61
N LEU A 383 8.58 4.70 13.84
CA LEU A 383 7.57 3.65 13.86
C LEU A 383 8.16 2.28 13.46
N ALA A 384 9.08 2.24 12.49
CA ALA A 384 9.78 1.01 12.11
C ALA A 384 10.60 0.45 13.29
N TYR A 385 11.31 1.30 14.04
CA TYR A 385 12.01 0.89 15.26
C TYR A 385 11.06 0.28 16.31
N ILE A 386 9.89 0.89 16.54
CA ILE A 386 8.87 0.36 17.46
C ILE A 386 8.44 -1.04 17.01
N PHE A 387 8.16 -1.25 15.72
CA PHE A 387 7.76 -2.56 15.20
C PHE A 387 8.87 -3.60 15.41
N LEU A 388 10.12 -3.27 15.10
CA LEU A 388 11.25 -4.17 15.35
C LEU A 388 11.37 -4.49 16.84
N ARG A 389 11.26 -3.50 17.73
CA ARG A 389 11.33 -3.66 19.21
C ARG A 389 10.34 -4.70 19.72
N HIS A 390 9.13 -4.75 19.14
CA HIS A 390 8.06 -5.70 19.48
C HIS A 390 8.18 -7.09 18.84
N GLY A 391 9.20 -7.32 18.00
CA GLY A 391 9.57 -8.66 17.52
C GLY A 391 9.34 -8.89 16.02
N ILE A 392 8.81 -7.90 15.29
CA ILE A 392 8.82 -7.91 13.82
C ILE A 392 10.28 -7.99 13.36
N GLN A 393 10.55 -8.82 12.34
CA GLN A 393 11.90 -9.12 11.86
C GLN A 393 12.33 -8.17 10.75
N ASN A 394 11.43 -7.87 9.81
CA ASN A 394 11.70 -7.04 8.65
C ASN A 394 10.64 -5.95 8.51
N VAL A 395 11.08 -4.70 8.35
CA VAL A 395 10.19 -3.56 8.14
C VAL A 395 10.65 -2.75 6.92
N SER A 396 9.74 -2.52 5.98
CA SER A 396 9.88 -1.50 4.93
C SER A 396 9.05 -0.27 5.31
N ALA A 397 9.63 0.92 5.22
CA ALA A 397 9.04 2.16 5.74
C ALA A 397 9.45 3.40 4.93
N MET A 398 8.75 4.52 5.17
CA MET A 398 9.01 5.80 4.50
C MET A 398 9.64 6.78 5.50
N TRP A 399 10.84 7.26 5.20
CA TRP A 399 11.58 8.17 6.09
C TRP A 399 10.92 9.56 6.19
N TYR A 400 10.28 9.99 5.10
CA TYR A 400 9.65 11.29 4.93
C TYR A 400 8.32 11.18 4.17
N TYR A 401 7.77 12.33 3.80
CA TYR A 401 6.78 12.52 2.74
C TYR A 401 7.29 11.92 1.40
N VAL A 402 6.41 11.29 0.63
CA VAL A 402 6.75 10.52 -0.57
C VAL A 402 5.64 10.60 -1.62
N HIS A 403 6.00 10.92 -2.85
CA HIS A 403 5.03 11.01 -3.94
C HIS A 403 4.53 9.62 -4.37
N TRP A 404 3.25 9.53 -4.74
CA TRP A 404 2.59 8.25 -5.05
C TRP A 404 3.22 7.50 -6.23
N GLN A 405 3.83 8.19 -7.20
CA GLN A 405 4.54 7.55 -8.32
C GLN A 405 5.80 6.79 -7.85
N THR A 406 6.53 7.36 -6.89
CA THR A 406 7.70 6.75 -6.24
C THR A 406 7.30 5.47 -5.52
N VAL A 407 6.24 5.55 -4.71
CA VAL A 407 5.63 4.39 -4.04
C VAL A 407 5.17 3.33 -5.06
N ALA A 408 4.48 3.72 -6.12
CA ALA A 408 4.01 2.78 -7.14
C ALA A 408 5.17 2.05 -7.83
N THR A 409 6.23 2.77 -8.23
CA THR A 409 7.43 2.19 -8.84
C THR A 409 8.19 1.26 -7.87
N TYR A 410 8.26 1.64 -6.59
CA TYR A 410 8.83 0.82 -5.52
C TYR A 410 8.02 -0.46 -5.33
N LEU A 411 6.72 -0.38 -5.04
CA LEU A 411 5.88 -1.53 -4.70
C LEU A 411 5.69 -2.52 -5.86
N ASP A 412 5.54 -2.03 -7.10
CA ASP A 412 5.52 -2.87 -8.32
C ASP A 412 6.78 -3.75 -8.39
N THR A 413 7.95 -3.16 -8.10
CA THR A 413 9.23 -3.85 -8.23
C THR A 413 9.51 -4.72 -7.00
N PHE A 414 9.30 -4.18 -5.80
CA PHE A 414 9.51 -4.85 -4.52
C PHE A 414 8.75 -6.18 -4.45
N TYR A 415 7.45 -6.18 -4.73
CA TYR A 415 6.65 -7.41 -4.63
C TYR A 415 6.92 -8.41 -5.77
N GLU A 416 7.25 -7.95 -6.98
CA GLU A 416 7.69 -8.84 -8.06
C GLU A 416 9.01 -9.54 -7.70
N GLN A 417 9.95 -8.86 -7.06
CA GLN A 417 11.20 -9.46 -6.59
C GLN A 417 10.96 -10.39 -5.39
N LEU A 418 10.19 -9.94 -4.39
CA LEU A 418 9.94 -10.67 -3.15
C LEU A 418 9.12 -11.96 -3.35
N LEU A 419 7.99 -11.86 -4.07
CA LEU A 419 6.98 -12.92 -4.14
C LEU A 419 7.08 -13.77 -5.43
N ALA A 420 7.35 -13.14 -6.58
CA ALA A 420 7.46 -13.89 -7.84
C ALA A 420 8.86 -14.45 -8.08
N LYS A 421 9.91 -13.67 -7.79
CA LYS A 421 11.31 -14.10 -7.94
C LYS A 421 11.91 -14.69 -6.65
N CYS A 422 11.17 -14.69 -5.54
CA CYS A 422 11.58 -15.28 -4.27
C CYS A 422 12.92 -14.72 -3.72
N ILE A 423 13.18 -13.43 -3.97
CA ILE A 423 14.37 -12.71 -3.50
C ILE A 423 14.18 -12.26 -2.04
N ASP A 424 15.26 -12.21 -1.26
CA ASP A 424 15.26 -11.69 0.12
C ASP A 424 14.58 -10.31 0.25
N PHE A 425 13.97 -10.04 1.42
CA PHE A 425 13.23 -8.82 1.71
C PHE A 425 14.04 -7.54 1.48
N HIS A 426 15.29 -7.49 1.94
CA HIS A 426 16.12 -6.28 1.83
C HIS A 426 16.68 -6.11 0.43
N VAL A 427 17.05 -7.22 -0.23
CA VAL A 427 17.50 -7.18 -1.63
C VAL A 427 16.34 -6.79 -2.56
N ALA A 428 15.13 -7.29 -2.33
CA ALA A 428 13.92 -6.88 -3.07
C ALA A 428 13.65 -5.38 -2.92
N ALA A 429 13.88 -4.82 -1.73
CA ALA A 429 13.74 -3.40 -1.46
C ALA A 429 14.82 -2.53 -2.12
N GLN A 430 16.08 -2.98 -2.13
CA GLN A 430 17.16 -2.34 -2.88
C GLN A 430 16.85 -2.30 -4.38
N ARG A 431 16.30 -3.38 -4.95
CA ARG A 431 15.78 -3.39 -6.34
C ARG A 431 14.61 -2.43 -6.53
N GLY A 432 13.77 -2.22 -5.51
CA GLY A 432 12.74 -1.18 -5.50
C GLY A 432 13.31 0.23 -5.65
N ARG A 433 14.36 0.57 -4.88
CA ARG A 433 15.07 1.85 -5.00
C ARG A 433 15.81 2.02 -6.32
N GLU A 434 16.49 0.97 -6.79
CA GLU A 434 17.13 0.93 -8.12
C GLU A 434 16.11 1.23 -9.23
N ALA A 435 14.90 0.67 -9.14
CA ALA A 435 13.84 0.91 -10.10
C ALA A 435 13.20 2.31 -10.04
N ILE A 436 13.28 3.02 -8.89
CA ILE A 436 12.97 4.46 -8.81
C ILE A 436 14.07 5.25 -9.51
N ARG A 437 15.36 4.97 -9.26
CA ARG A 437 16.46 5.67 -9.98
C ARG A 437 16.38 5.51 -11.50
N GLN A 438 15.94 4.34 -11.98
CA GLN A 438 15.73 4.08 -13.41
C GLN A 438 14.44 4.69 -13.99
N ARG A 439 13.48 5.07 -13.14
CA ARG A 439 12.16 5.62 -13.53
C ARG A 439 11.72 6.65 -12.47
N PRO A 440 12.39 7.81 -12.41
CA PRO A 440 12.13 8.81 -11.38
C PRO A 440 10.70 9.34 -11.46
N THR A 441 10.22 9.91 -10.35
CA THR A 441 8.94 10.63 -10.33
C THR A 441 9.03 11.85 -11.23
N VAL A 442 8.06 12.03 -12.13
CA VAL A 442 8.03 13.16 -13.07
C VAL A 442 6.86 14.08 -12.74
N ARG A 443 7.15 15.34 -12.43
CA ARG A 443 6.14 16.35 -12.14
C ARG A 443 6.53 17.72 -12.70
N ALA A 444 5.57 18.38 -13.35
CA ALA A 444 5.78 19.64 -14.06
C ALA A 444 6.99 19.56 -15.01
N GLU A 445 7.09 18.43 -15.75
CA GLU A 445 8.17 18.11 -16.69
C GLU A 445 9.57 17.93 -16.07
N ARG A 446 9.70 17.99 -14.73
CA ARG A 446 10.94 17.73 -13.99
C ARG A 446 10.95 16.32 -13.37
N GLU A 447 12.10 15.65 -13.44
CA GLU A 447 12.39 14.40 -12.72
C GLU A 447 12.85 14.67 -11.27
N TYR A 448 12.39 13.86 -10.31
CA TYR A 448 12.74 13.97 -8.90
C TYR A 448 13.56 12.76 -8.41
N HIS A 449 14.61 13.04 -7.63
CA HIS A 449 15.53 12.05 -7.05
C HIS A 449 15.14 11.72 -5.60
N ASP A 450 14.05 10.97 -5.39
CA ASP A 450 13.48 10.68 -4.07
C ASP A 450 13.58 9.19 -3.64
N PHE A 451 14.36 8.38 -4.37
CA PHE A 451 14.53 6.95 -4.13
C PHE A 451 14.96 6.59 -2.68
N PHE A 452 15.68 7.49 -2.01
CA PHE A 452 16.20 7.29 -0.66
C PHE A 452 15.13 7.37 0.44
N VAL A 453 13.89 7.76 0.11
CA VAL A 453 12.79 7.86 1.10
C VAL A 453 12.27 6.47 1.51
N CYS A 454 12.36 5.47 0.62
CA CYS A 454 11.96 4.09 0.90
C CYS A 454 13.09 3.32 1.62
N VAL A 455 13.00 3.20 2.95
CA VAL A 455 14.06 2.67 3.82
C VAL A 455 13.67 1.32 4.44
N ASN A 456 14.66 0.51 4.80
CA ASN A 456 14.42 -0.87 5.24
C ASN A 456 15.25 -1.24 6.47
N TYR A 457 14.59 -1.88 7.43
CA TYR A 457 15.16 -2.29 8.70
C TYR A 457 15.02 -3.79 8.94
N ALA A 458 16.09 -4.41 9.42
CA ALA A 458 16.13 -5.78 9.91
C ALA A 458 16.32 -5.80 11.44
N ARG A 459 15.79 -6.83 12.10
CA ARG A 459 16.07 -7.14 13.51
C ARG A 459 17.23 -8.15 13.60
N ASN A 460 18.26 -7.83 14.39
CA ASN A 460 19.40 -8.71 14.74
C ASN A 460 20.40 -9.02 13.57
N VAL A 461 21.66 -9.23 13.93
CA VAL A 461 22.80 -9.58 13.05
C VAL A 461 22.97 -11.10 12.88
N HIS A 462 22.47 -11.92 13.81
CA HIS A 462 22.73 -13.38 13.81
C HIS A 462 21.91 -14.20 12.80
N ARG A 463 20.97 -13.60 12.04
CA ARG A 463 20.32 -14.26 10.90
C ARG A 463 21.07 -14.01 9.57
N THR A 464 22.03 -13.08 9.56
CA THR A 464 22.74 -12.61 8.36
C THR A 464 23.75 -13.62 7.79
N GLU A 465 24.17 -14.64 8.55
CA GLU A 465 24.95 -15.76 7.97
C GLU A 465 24.17 -16.51 6.88
N SER A 466 22.83 -16.57 6.99
CA SER A 466 21.99 -17.10 5.91
C SER A 466 21.97 -16.21 4.65
N MET A 467 22.40 -14.95 4.77
CA MET A 467 22.54 -14.02 3.64
C MET A 467 23.94 -14.11 2.99
N MET A 468 24.88 -14.88 3.56
CA MET A 468 26.22 -15.13 2.98
C MET A 468 26.23 -16.30 1.97
N ARG A 469 25.08 -16.91 1.66
CA ARG A 469 24.96 -17.93 0.60
C ARG A 469 24.03 -17.49 -0.51
N GLU A 470 24.61 -16.84 -1.52
CA GLU A 470 24.16 -17.14 -2.89
C GLU A 470 24.37 -18.64 -3.12
N VAL A 471 23.27 -19.41 -3.19
CA VAL A 471 23.32 -20.82 -3.58
C VAL A 471 23.63 -20.88 -5.07
N SER A 472 24.93 -20.79 -5.38
CA SER A 472 25.45 -21.11 -6.71
C SER A 472 25.14 -22.58 -7.02
N PRO A 473 24.35 -22.89 -8.07
CA PRO A 473 24.11 -24.26 -8.45
C PRO A 473 25.34 -24.80 -9.16
N SER A 474 26.25 -25.45 -8.44
CA SER A 474 27.38 -26.16 -9.05
C SER A 474 26.85 -27.27 -9.99
N PRO A 475 27.18 -27.24 -11.29
CA PRO A 475 26.69 -28.23 -12.22
C PRO A 475 27.49 -29.54 -12.13
N SER A 476 26.84 -30.61 -12.58
CA SER A 476 27.40 -31.93 -12.90
C SER A 476 27.86 -32.86 -11.75
N ALA A 477 27.06 -33.91 -11.55
CA ALA A 477 27.57 -35.28 -11.54
C ALA A 477 26.52 -36.20 -12.18
N ARG A 478 26.66 -36.52 -13.46
CA ARG A 478 25.93 -37.62 -14.10
C ARG A 478 26.66 -38.93 -13.85
N SER A 479 25.96 -39.93 -13.31
CA SER A 479 26.10 -41.36 -13.63
C SER A 479 24.73 -41.99 -13.28
N HIS A 480 24.02 -42.64 -14.20
CA HIS A 480 24.28 -44.02 -14.68
C HIS A 480 24.53 -44.98 -13.50
N GLU A 481 23.78 -46.05 -13.25
CA GLU A 481 22.66 -46.69 -13.96
C GLU A 481 21.99 -47.72 -13.00
N SER A 482 20.95 -48.52 -13.30
CA SER A 482 20.17 -48.83 -14.52
C SER A 482 18.74 -49.29 -14.13
N GLY A 483 17.98 -49.91 -15.05
CA GLY A 483 16.95 -50.91 -14.68
C GLY A 483 15.47 -50.59 -14.98
N ALA A 484 15.08 -50.66 -16.26
CA ALA A 484 13.67 -50.79 -16.62
C ALA A 484 13.14 -52.21 -16.30
N SER A 485 11.90 -52.32 -15.82
CA SER A 485 11.12 -53.56 -15.95
C SER A 485 9.63 -53.25 -16.12
N ASN A 486 8.98 -54.01 -17.01
CA ASN A 486 7.62 -53.77 -17.47
C ASN A 486 6.59 -54.65 -16.73
N ALA A 487 5.35 -54.15 -16.73
CA ALA A 487 4.10 -54.91 -16.71
C ALA A 487 3.76 -55.79 -15.48
N SER A 488 2.60 -55.52 -14.88
CA SER A 488 1.46 -56.42 -15.05
C SER A 488 0.14 -55.69 -14.80
N GLY A 489 -0.86 -55.94 -15.67
CA GLY A 489 -2.19 -55.35 -15.52
C GLY A 489 -3.11 -56.24 -14.68
N ARG A 490 -3.94 -55.63 -13.83
CA ARG A 490 -5.14 -56.27 -13.26
C ARG A 490 -6.24 -55.25 -13.05
N SER A 491 -7.29 -55.33 -13.87
CA SER A 491 -8.60 -54.77 -13.53
C SER A 491 -9.26 -55.62 -12.43
N PRO A 492 -10.15 -55.01 -11.64
CA PRO A 492 -11.51 -55.53 -11.59
C PRO A 492 -12.55 -54.45 -11.91
N ARG A 493 -13.69 -54.87 -12.48
CA ARG A 493 -14.84 -54.00 -12.77
C ARG A 493 -15.81 -53.96 -11.58
N THR A 494 -16.45 -52.80 -11.43
CA THR A 494 -17.85 -52.57 -10.98
C THR A 494 -18.31 -52.99 -9.57
N GLY A 495 -18.75 -51.98 -8.80
CA GLY A 495 -19.79 -52.13 -7.76
C GLY A 495 -19.97 -50.89 -6.87
N GLY A 496 -21.15 -50.24 -6.91
CA GLY A 496 -21.59 -49.31 -5.83
C GLY A 496 -21.32 -47.81 -6.05
N GLY A 497 -22.28 -47.10 -6.64
CA GLY A 497 -22.12 -45.71 -7.08
C GLY A 497 -21.89 -44.65 -5.99
N TRP A 498 -20.94 -43.75 -6.28
CA TRP A 498 -20.87 -42.39 -5.73
C TRP A 498 -20.87 -41.41 -6.91
N ARG A 499 -21.91 -40.56 -7.02
CA ARG A 499 -21.94 -39.49 -8.02
C ARG A 499 -21.13 -38.30 -7.52
N ALA A 500 -19.81 -38.34 -7.71
CA ALA A 500 -19.01 -37.12 -7.71
C ALA A 500 -19.44 -36.26 -8.91
N SER A 501 -19.98 -35.08 -8.66
CA SER A 501 -20.25 -34.09 -9.70
C SER A 501 -18.92 -33.55 -10.22
N THR A 502 -18.48 -34.04 -11.37
CA THR A 502 -17.36 -33.48 -12.13
C THR A 502 -17.55 -31.97 -12.32
N PRO A 503 -16.57 -31.12 -11.96
CA PRO A 503 -16.58 -29.72 -12.36
C PRO A 503 -16.65 -29.63 -13.89
N ARG A 504 -17.49 -28.74 -14.42
CA ARG A 504 -17.57 -28.54 -15.86
C ARG A 504 -16.30 -27.83 -16.32
N ILE A 505 -15.72 -28.31 -17.41
CA ILE A 505 -14.47 -27.80 -18.01
C ILE A 505 -14.63 -26.39 -18.64
N GLY A 506 -15.79 -25.75 -18.49
CA GLY A 506 -16.08 -24.40 -19.01
C GLY A 506 -15.67 -23.24 -18.10
N ASP A 507 -15.71 -23.41 -16.77
CA ASP A 507 -15.66 -22.25 -15.84
C ASP A 507 -14.23 -21.75 -15.56
N SER A 508 -13.20 -22.51 -15.97
CA SER A 508 -11.79 -22.18 -15.73
C SER A 508 -11.15 -21.28 -16.80
N LEU A 509 -11.88 -20.90 -17.86
CA LEU A 509 -11.31 -20.18 -19.02
C LEU A 509 -11.45 -18.65 -18.96
N TYR A 510 -12.31 -18.11 -18.09
CA TYR A 510 -12.59 -16.66 -18.03
C TYR A 510 -11.57 -15.83 -17.24
N LEU A 511 -10.61 -16.46 -16.53
CA LEU A 511 -9.54 -15.73 -15.81
C LEU A 511 -8.32 -15.37 -16.67
N GLY A 512 -8.36 -15.64 -17.99
CA GLY A 512 -7.21 -15.57 -18.90
C GLY A 512 -6.60 -14.18 -19.08
N ASP A 513 -7.41 -13.20 -19.51
CA ASP A 513 -6.90 -11.91 -20.04
C ASP A 513 -7.59 -10.65 -19.51
N GLU A 514 -8.59 -10.75 -18.62
CA GLU A 514 -9.20 -9.51 -18.07
C GLU A 514 -8.16 -8.69 -17.30
N PRO A 515 -8.05 -7.37 -17.52
CA PRO A 515 -7.17 -6.53 -16.72
C PRO A 515 -7.58 -6.58 -15.25
N VAL A 516 -6.61 -6.42 -14.35
CA VAL A 516 -6.93 -6.09 -12.95
C VAL A 516 -7.65 -4.73 -12.94
N MET A 517 -8.51 -4.48 -11.96
CA MET A 517 -9.12 -3.17 -11.71
C MET A 517 -8.24 -2.38 -10.73
N ARG A 518 -8.02 -1.08 -10.99
CA ARG A 518 -7.46 -0.16 -9.99
C ARG A 518 -8.59 0.25 -9.04
N LEU A 519 -8.42 0.05 -7.74
CA LEU A 519 -9.44 0.43 -6.76
C LEU A 519 -9.48 1.95 -6.62
N GLN A 520 -10.66 2.55 -6.79
CA GLN A 520 -10.87 3.98 -6.59
C GLN A 520 -11.51 4.25 -5.23
N LEU A 521 -11.31 5.45 -4.68
CA LEU A 521 -11.79 5.82 -3.34
C LEU A 521 -13.29 5.55 -3.18
N HIS A 522 -14.10 5.91 -4.17
CA HIS A 522 -15.54 5.68 -4.12
C HIS A 522 -15.91 4.17 -4.09
N LEU A 523 -15.10 3.30 -4.71
CA LEU A 523 -15.30 1.84 -4.67
C LEU A 523 -14.92 1.26 -3.29
N LEU A 524 -13.95 1.86 -2.59
CA LEU A 524 -13.65 1.54 -1.19
C LEU A 524 -14.79 1.98 -0.25
N GLU A 525 -15.52 3.05 -0.58
CA GLU A 525 -16.75 3.45 0.16
C GLU A 525 -17.84 2.38 0.03
N LEU A 526 -17.99 1.77 -1.16
CA LEU A 526 -18.92 0.65 -1.35
C LEU A 526 -18.53 -0.58 -0.52
N GLU A 527 -17.23 -0.91 -0.43
CA GLU A 527 -16.75 -1.96 0.47
C GLU A 527 -17.09 -1.64 1.94
N PHE A 528 -16.83 -0.40 2.37
CA PHE A 528 -17.14 0.07 3.73
C PHE A 528 -18.64 -0.09 4.05
N LYS A 529 -19.53 0.36 3.13
CA LYS A 529 -20.98 0.21 3.27
C LYS A 529 -21.43 -1.25 3.29
N LEU A 530 -20.88 -2.10 2.43
CA LEU A 530 -21.19 -3.53 2.45
C LEU A 530 -20.77 -4.18 3.78
N THR A 531 -19.59 -3.85 4.31
CA THR A 531 -19.15 -4.40 5.61
C THR A 531 -19.90 -3.84 6.82
N THR A 532 -20.46 -2.63 6.70
CA THR A 532 -21.24 -1.98 7.78
C THR A 532 -22.71 -2.42 7.78
N PHE A 533 -23.41 -2.29 6.65
CA PHE A 533 -24.87 -2.46 6.57
C PHE A 533 -25.28 -3.82 5.99
N ARG A 534 -24.36 -4.52 5.31
CA ARG A 534 -24.55 -5.77 4.55
C ARG A 534 -25.49 -5.71 3.34
N ILE A 535 -26.52 -4.89 3.42
CA ILE A 535 -27.50 -4.64 2.37
C ILE A 535 -27.22 -3.25 1.81
N VAL A 536 -26.81 -3.20 0.54
CA VAL A 536 -26.53 -1.92 -0.15
C VAL A 536 -27.34 -1.84 -1.44
N TYR A 537 -28.04 -0.73 -1.64
CA TYR A 537 -28.56 -0.36 -2.96
C TYR A 537 -27.55 0.54 -3.65
N ALA A 538 -27.03 0.11 -4.79
CA ALA A 538 -26.14 0.89 -5.62
C ALA A 538 -26.87 1.36 -6.89
N SER A 539 -26.78 2.66 -7.19
CA SER A 539 -27.52 3.28 -8.29
C SER A 539 -26.62 4.08 -9.23
N ASN A 540 -26.88 3.97 -10.54
CA ASN A 540 -26.29 4.84 -11.56
C ASN A 540 -27.08 6.13 -11.83
N LEU A 541 -28.14 6.42 -11.07
CA LEU A 541 -28.97 7.63 -11.21
C LEU A 541 -29.52 7.87 -12.63
N ARG A 542 -29.71 6.80 -13.42
CA ARG A 542 -30.10 6.83 -14.84
C ARG A 542 -29.10 7.54 -15.77
N HIS A 543 -27.84 7.70 -15.37
CA HIS A 543 -26.79 8.20 -16.26
C HIS A 543 -26.47 7.16 -17.35
N SER A 544 -26.81 7.48 -18.61
CA SER A 544 -26.63 6.59 -19.77
C SER A 544 -25.15 6.27 -20.10
N ALA A 545 -24.22 7.11 -19.65
CA ALA A 545 -22.77 6.90 -19.80
C ALA A 545 -22.15 6.06 -18.65
N SER A 546 -22.97 5.48 -17.77
CA SER A 546 -22.51 4.70 -16.63
C SER A 546 -22.12 3.26 -17.02
N ASP A 547 -20.86 2.89 -16.79
CA ASP A 547 -20.40 1.50 -16.89
C ASP A 547 -20.60 0.74 -15.56
N MET A 548 -21.80 0.84 -14.98
CA MET A 548 -22.11 0.24 -13.67
C MET A 548 -21.94 -1.27 -13.71
N ASP A 549 -22.42 -1.90 -14.78
CA ASP A 549 -22.44 -3.36 -14.87
C ASP A 549 -21.03 -3.93 -14.99
N ALA A 550 -20.16 -3.43 -15.89
CA ALA A 550 -18.80 -3.96 -15.97
C ALA A 550 -17.91 -3.51 -14.80
N THR A 551 -18.15 -2.33 -14.21
CA THR A 551 -17.51 -1.92 -12.95
C THR A 551 -17.83 -2.93 -11.84
N MET A 552 -19.11 -3.29 -11.67
CA MET A 552 -19.52 -4.26 -10.66
C MET A 552 -18.98 -5.67 -10.93
N GLU A 553 -18.96 -6.13 -12.17
CA GLU A 553 -18.37 -7.43 -12.52
C GLU A 553 -16.88 -7.50 -12.18
N ARG A 554 -16.12 -6.41 -12.43
CA ARG A 554 -14.71 -6.30 -12.06
C ARG A 554 -14.50 -6.22 -10.54
N MET A 555 -15.37 -5.52 -9.80
CA MET A 555 -15.35 -5.54 -8.34
C MET A 555 -15.63 -6.93 -7.77
N ILE A 556 -16.58 -7.66 -8.35
CA ILE A 556 -16.88 -9.05 -7.98
C ILE A 556 -15.66 -9.95 -8.23
N ASN A 557 -15.02 -9.83 -9.38
CA ASN A 557 -13.79 -10.57 -9.67
C ASN A 557 -12.66 -10.21 -8.68
N MET A 558 -12.53 -8.93 -8.29
CA MET A 558 -11.61 -8.47 -7.24
C MET A 558 -11.94 -9.05 -5.85
N TRP A 559 -13.21 -9.07 -5.46
CA TRP A 559 -13.68 -9.60 -4.18
C TRP A 559 -13.44 -11.10 -4.04
N LEU A 560 -13.64 -11.86 -5.11
CA LEU A 560 -13.29 -13.28 -5.17
C LEU A 560 -11.76 -13.48 -5.10
N LEU A 561 -10.96 -12.66 -5.79
CA LEU A 561 -9.49 -12.74 -5.78
C LEU A 561 -8.84 -12.33 -4.44
N THR A 562 -9.47 -11.43 -3.67
CA THR A 562 -8.95 -10.87 -2.41
C THR A 562 -9.57 -11.50 -1.15
N ASN A 563 -10.09 -12.72 -1.30
CA ASN A 563 -10.76 -13.53 -0.28
C ASN A 563 -11.87 -12.80 0.51
N PHE A 564 -12.60 -11.88 -0.13
CA PHE A 564 -13.70 -11.18 0.52
C PHE A 564 -14.95 -12.07 0.64
N VAL A 565 -15.24 -12.85 -0.39
CA VAL A 565 -16.31 -13.87 -0.40
C VAL A 565 -15.87 -15.16 -1.11
N ASP A 566 -16.50 -16.29 -0.76
CA ASP A 566 -16.32 -17.56 -1.47
C ASP A 566 -17.26 -17.69 -2.69
N GLU A 567 -18.51 -17.23 -2.60
CA GLU A 567 -19.52 -17.37 -3.66
C GLU A 567 -20.30 -16.07 -3.95
N VAL A 568 -20.73 -15.91 -5.21
CA VAL A 568 -21.58 -14.80 -5.68
C VAL A 568 -22.79 -15.38 -6.41
N HIS A 569 -23.97 -14.97 -6.00
CA HIS A 569 -25.27 -15.45 -6.46
C HIS A 569 -26.04 -14.35 -7.19
N TYR A 570 -26.32 -14.56 -8.48
CA TYR A 570 -27.00 -13.56 -9.31
C TYR A 570 -28.50 -13.82 -9.45
N TYR A 571 -29.29 -12.76 -9.32
CA TYR A 571 -30.75 -12.78 -9.44
C TYR A 571 -31.24 -11.64 -10.32
N LYS A 572 -32.41 -11.80 -10.94
CA LYS A 572 -33.18 -10.68 -11.51
C LYS A 572 -34.35 -10.39 -10.59
N ALA A 573 -34.67 -9.11 -10.34
CA ALA A 573 -35.74 -8.72 -9.43
C ALA A 573 -37.10 -9.40 -9.72
N LYS A 574 -37.36 -9.71 -11.00
CA LYS A 574 -38.58 -10.41 -11.45
C LYS A 574 -38.71 -11.86 -10.98
N ASP A 575 -37.64 -12.48 -10.51
CA ASP A 575 -37.69 -13.84 -9.97
C ASP A 575 -38.33 -13.88 -8.57
N PHE A 576 -38.27 -12.77 -7.82
CA PHE A 576 -38.88 -12.65 -6.49
C PHE A 576 -40.41 -12.55 -6.53
N ALA A 577 -40.99 -12.14 -7.66
CA ALA A 577 -42.45 -12.07 -7.86
C ALA A 577 -43.12 -13.44 -8.16
N LYS A 578 -42.36 -14.53 -8.29
CA LYS A 578 -42.89 -15.83 -8.73
C LYS A 578 -43.54 -16.60 -7.58
N ARG A 579 -44.86 -16.83 -7.66
CA ARG A 579 -45.65 -17.52 -6.60
C ARG A 579 -45.30 -19.00 -6.36
N LYS A 580 -44.66 -19.70 -7.32
CA LYS A 580 -44.27 -21.12 -7.15
C LYS A 580 -42.83 -21.24 -6.63
N MET A 581 -42.65 -21.17 -5.32
CA MET A 581 -41.36 -21.40 -4.65
C MET A 581 -41.34 -22.77 -3.96
N VAL A 582 -40.40 -23.64 -4.34
CA VAL A 582 -40.13 -24.87 -3.59
C VAL A 582 -39.34 -24.50 -2.33
N LYS A 583 -39.87 -24.79 -1.14
CA LYS A 583 -39.27 -24.49 0.18
C LYS A 583 -38.94 -23.00 0.47
N GLY A 584 -39.55 -22.04 -0.24
CA GLY A 584 -39.34 -20.60 0.04
C GLY A 584 -37.93 -20.06 -0.25
N VAL A 585 -37.14 -20.78 -1.06
CA VAL A 585 -35.82 -20.34 -1.52
C VAL A 585 -35.88 -20.13 -3.03
N ILE A 586 -35.44 -18.95 -3.48
CA ILE A 586 -35.29 -18.66 -4.91
C ILE A 586 -33.89 -19.13 -5.33
N PRO A 587 -33.77 -20.06 -6.30
CA PRO A 587 -32.46 -20.42 -6.83
C PRO A 587 -31.87 -19.23 -7.60
N PRO A 588 -30.58 -18.92 -7.44
CA PRO A 588 -29.91 -17.93 -8.27
C PRO A 588 -29.91 -18.39 -9.73
N ARG A 589 -29.90 -17.42 -10.66
CA ARG A 589 -29.80 -17.68 -12.11
C ARG A 589 -28.42 -18.12 -12.53
N ASP A 590 -27.42 -17.55 -11.89
CA ASP A 590 -26.01 -17.80 -12.13
C ASP A 590 -25.26 -17.79 -10.78
N ARG A 591 -24.17 -18.54 -10.71
CA ARG A 591 -23.30 -18.64 -9.53
C ARG A 591 -21.86 -18.54 -9.98
N ARG A 592 -21.10 -17.64 -9.35
CA ARG A 592 -19.64 -17.63 -9.45
C ARG A 592 -19.04 -17.98 -8.10
N THR A 593 -18.21 -19.00 -8.08
CA THR A 593 -17.40 -19.38 -6.92
C THR A 593 -15.99 -18.82 -7.10
N ARG A 594 -15.27 -18.54 -6.01
CA ARG A 594 -13.84 -18.21 -6.09
C ARG A 594 -13.16 -19.33 -6.85
N ALA A 595 -12.45 -18.99 -7.92
CA ALA A 595 -11.73 -19.96 -8.71
C ALA A 595 -10.60 -20.56 -7.86
N THR A 596 -10.85 -21.74 -7.28
CA THR A 596 -9.82 -22.55 -6.63
C THR A 596 -8.90 -23.05 -7.74
N THR A 597 -7.90 -22.22 -8.06
CA THR A 597 -7.14 -22.28 -9.31
C THR A 597 -6.06 -23.35 -9.29
N GLY A 598 -6.50 -24.59 -9.12
CA GLY A 598 -5.83 -25.76 -9.65
C GLY A 598 -6.89 -26.72 -10.16
N GLY A 599 -6.71 -27.25 -11.36
CA GLY A 599 -7.33 -28.52 -11.73
C GLY A 599 -6.65 -29.65 -10.95
N TYR A 600 -6.00 -30.57 -11.65
CA TYR A 600 -5.15 -31.58 -10.98
C TYR A 600 -4.07 -31.00 -10.05
N LEU A 601 -3.62 -29.75 -10.29
CA LEU A 601 -2.63 -29.08 -9.44
C LEU A 601 -3.15 -28.68 -8.05
N GLN A 602 -4.46 -28.61 -7.80
CA GLN A 602 -4.97 -28.28 -6.46
C GLN A 602 -4.68 -29.38 -5.43
N LEU A 603 -4.37 -30.61 -5.89
CA LEU A 603 -3.89 -31.70 -5.04
C LEU A 603 -2.47 -31.47 -4.48
N LEU A 604 -1.72 -30.52 -5.04
CA LEU A 604 -0.36 -30.18 -4.61
C LEU A 604 -0.31 -29.01 -3.61
N PHE A 605 -1.46 -28.38 -3.33
CA PHE A 605 -1.57 -27.23 -2.42
C PHE A 605 -2.48 -27.57 -1.24
N GLN A 606 -2.30 -26.87 -0.12
CA GLN A 606 -3.17 -26.98 1.04
C GLN A 606 -4.63 -26.62 0.69
N ARG A 607 -5.60 -27.10 1.49
CA ARG A 607 -7.02 -26.76 1.30
C ARG A 607 -7.19 -25.24 1.22
N PRO A 608 -8.00 -24.72 0.27
CA PRO A 608 -8.17 -23.29 0.11
C PRO A 608 -8.75 -22.69 1.39
N VAL A 609 -8.12 -21.61 1.87
CA VAL A 609 -8.63 -20.82 2.99
C VAL A 609 -9.98 -20.24 2.58
N GLN A 610 -11.03 -20.54 3.36
CA GLN A 610 -12.38 -19.99 3.15
C GLN A 610 -12.37 -18.48 3.40
N ALA A 611 -13.29 -17.76 2.78
CA ALA A 611 -13.50 -16.35 3.07
C ALA A 611 -14.07 -16.17 4.49
N LEU A 612 -13.87 -15.00 5.09
CA LEU A 612 -14.53 -14.66 6.37
C LEU A 612 -16.04 -14.42 6.21
N ARG A 613 -16.53 -14.34 4.96
CA ARG A 613 -17.92 -14.13 4.54
C ARG A 613 -18.21 -15.08 3.39
N GLN A 614 -19.32 -15.81 3.42
CA GLN A 614 -19.50 -16.92 2.49
C GLN A 614 -20.09 -16.47 1.15
N THR A 615 -21.18 -15.69 1.16
CA THR A 615 -21.98 -15.46 -0.04
C THR A 615 -22.33 -13.98 -0.27
N MET A 616 -22.26 -13.55 -1.53
CA MET A 616 -22.75 -12.26 -2.00
C MET A 616 -23.94 -12.43 -2.94
N HIS A 617 -25.10 -11.88 -2.58
CA HIS A 617 -26.29 -11.90 -3.42
C HIS A 617 -26.36 -10.62 -4.24
N VAL A 618 -26.31 -10.72 -5.57
CA VAL A 618 -26.39 -9.58 -6.49
C VAL A 618 -27.74 -9.64 -7.22
N VAL A 619 -28.58 -8.64 -6.98
CA VAL A 619 -29.89 -8.50 -7.66
C VAL A 619 -29.79 -7.40 -8.71
N ARG A 620 -30.21 -7.71 -9.95
CA ARG A 620 -30.22 -6.80 -11.10
C ARG A 620 -31.65 -6.56 -11.61
N GLU A 621 -31.81 -5.59 -12.52
CA GLU A 621 -33.07 -5.19 -13.16
C GLU A 621 -34.17 -4.67 -12.20
N LEU A 622 -33.78 -4.05 -11.06
CA LEU A 622 -34.74 -3.69 -10.02
C LEU A 622 -35.82 -2.70 -10.49
N ASP A 623 -35.46 -1.63 -11.20
CA ASP A 623 -36.41 -0.59 -11.61
C ASP A 623 -37.55 -1.18 -12.46
N SER A 624 -37.23 -2.08 -13.40
CA SER A 624 -38.18 -2.74 -14.32
C SER A 624 -39.29 -3.58 -13.66
N VAL A 625 -39.21 -3.79 -12.35
CA VAL A 625 -40.14 -4.60 -11.55
C VAL A 625 -40.81 -3.76 -10.46
N LEU A 626 -40.12 -2.73 -9.99
CA LEU A 626 -40.42 -2.02 -8.75
C LEU A 626 -40.81 -0.56 -8.98
N ASP A 627 -40.32 0.05 -10.05
CA ASP A 627 -40.74 1.33 -10.63
C ASP A 627 -40.93 1.18 -12.16
N PRO A 628 -41.92 0.37 -12.62
CA PRO A 628 -42.14 0.10 -14.04
C PRO A 628 -42.78 1.28 -14.81
N GLY A 629 -42.99 2.43 -14.16
CA GLY A 629 -43.78 3.54 -14.69
C GLY A 629 -45.29 3.24 -14.74
N TRP A 630 -46.06 4.22 -15.18
CA TRP A 630 -47.48 4.07 -15.50
C TRP A 630 -47.64 3.66 -16.97
N GLN A 631 -48.56 2.73 -17.23
CA GLN A 631 -48.98 2.32 -18.57
C GLN A 631 -50.39 2.87 -18.86
N ASP A 632 -50.78 2.96 -20.13
CA ASP A 632 -52.13 3.41 -20.51
C ASP A 632 -53.22 2.37 -20.17
N ASP A 633 -52.86 1.09 -20.06
CA ASP A 633 -53.77 0.01 -19.66
C ASP A 633 -53.84 -0.15 -18.13
N VAL A 634 -55.06 0.03 -17.59
CA VAL A 634 -55.39 -0.17 -16.18
C VAL A 634 -55.20 -1.64 -15.76
N GLY A 635 -55.46 -2.60 -16.65
CA GLY A 635 -55.24 -4.02 -16.39
C GLY A 635 -53.76 -4.35 -16.18
N GLU A 636 -52.90 -3.84 -17.06
CA GLU A 636 -51.44 -3.97 -16.93
C GLU A 636 -50.92 -3.25 -15.68
N ASN A 637 -51.38 -2.03 -15.38
CA ASN A 637 -50.98 -1.33 -14.15
C ASN A 637 -51.27 -2.16 -12.89
N HIS A 638 -52.46 -2.77 -12.78
CA HIS A 638 -52.80 -3.64 -11.66
C HIS A 638 -51.92 -4.90 -11.60
N ARG A 639 -51.60 -5.49 -12.77
CA ARG A 639 -50.68 -6.64 -12.86
C ARG A 639 -49.25 -6.28 -12.43
N LEU A 640 -48.77 -5.10 -12.82
CA LEU A 640 -47.47 -4.55 -12.43
C LEU A 640 -47.42 -4.25 -10.93
N GLU A 641 -48.49 -3.71 -10.34
CA GLU A 641 -48.59 -3.48 -8.90
C GLU A 641 -48.55 -4.79 -8.08
N GLN A 642 -49.34 -5.80 -8.47
CA GLN A 642 -49.27 -7.13 -7.85
C GLN A 642 -47.87 -7.74 -7.93
N ARG A 643 -47.20 -7.59 -9.09
CA ARG A 643 -45.82 -8.07 -9.32
C ARG A 643 -44.81 -7.32 -8.46
N ARG A 644 -44.94 -6.00 -8.34
CA ARG A 644 -44.11 -5.14 -7.48
C ARG A 644 -44.25 -5.54 -6.02
N TYR A 645 -45.48 -5.71 -5.51
CA TYR A 645 -45.71 -6.14 -4.13
C TYR A 645 -45.06 -7.49 -3.83
N ALA A 646 -45.27 -8.49 -4.69
CA ALA A 646 -44.68 -9.82 -4.55
C ALA A 646 -43.13 -9.79 -4.63
N ALA A 647 -42.55 -8.96 -5.50
CA ALA A 647 -41.10 -8.79 -5.60
C ALA A 647 -40.52 -8.13 -4.33
N SER A 648 -41.13 -7.04 -3.83
CA SER A 648 -40.69 -6.36 -2.61
C SER A 648 -40.73 -7.28 -1.38
N ASP A 649 -41.80 -8.05 -1.21
CA ASP A 649 -41.93 -9.04 -0.14
C ASP A 649 -40.89 -10.19 -0.27
N GLY A 650 -40.66 -10.68 -1.49
CA GLY A 650 -39.60 -11.65 -1.78
C GLY A 650 -38.20 -11.13 -1.48
N LEU A 651 -37.89 -9.89 -1.85
CA LEU A 651 -36.61 -9.23 -1.54
C LEU A 651 -36.47 -8.97 -0.03
N GLY A 652 -37.54 -8.55 0.64
CA GLY A 652 -37.55 -8.37 2.11
C GLY A 652 -37.37 -9.68 2.89
N ARG A 653 -37.74 -10.84 2.32
CA ARG A 653 -37.35 -12.16 2.88
C ARG A 653 -35.87 -12.47 2.69
N LEU A 654 -35.29 -12.17 1.52
CA LEU A 654 -33.86 -12.39 1.27
C LEU A 654 -33.00 -11.47 2.16
N ALA A 655 -33.36 -10.19 2.25
CA ALA A 655 -32.66 -9.20 3.07
C ALA A 655 -32.62 -9.61 4.55
N ARG A 656 -33.77 -10.02 5.12
CA ARG A 656 -33.83 -10.55 6.49
C ARG A 656 -32.92 -11.76 6.65
N ARG A 657 -32.97 -12.74 5.74
CA ARG A 657 -32.09 -13.92 5.79
C ARG A 657 -30.61 -13.55 5.80
N VAL A 658 -30.17 -12.67 4.90
CA VAL A 658 -28.76 -12.22 4.79
C VAL A 658 -28.27 -11.53 6.07
N ARG A 659 -29.16 -10.79 6.75
CA ARG A 659 -28.88 -10.21 8.07
C ARG A 659 -28.79 -11.30 9.14
N ASP A 660 -29.78 -12.19 9.19
CA ASP A 660 -29.91 -13.24 10.22
C ASP A 660 -28.79 -14.31 10.11
N GLU A 661 -28.29 -14.62 8.91
CA GLU A 661 -27.20 -15.59 8.64
C GLU A 661 -25.81 -15.13 9.11
N GLY A 662 -25.60 -13.82 9.31
CA GLY A 662 -24.37 -13.29 9.93
C GLY A 662 -23.17 -13.10 8.99
N ASP A 663 -23.11 -13.82 7.86
CA ASP A 663 -21.89 -14.03 7.06
C ASP A 663 -22.00 -13.66 5.57
N SER A 664 -23.14 -13.13 5.14
CA SER A 664 -23.47 -12.90 3.74
C SER A 664 -23.83 -11.44 3.45
N PHE A 665 -23.83 -11.07 2.17
CA PHE A 665 -24.08 -9.70 1.68
C PHE A 665 -25.21 -9.66 0.64
N LEU A 666 -25.91 -8.52 0.52
CA LEU A 666 -26.93 -8.26 -0.50
C LEU A 666 -26.67 -6.93 -1.20
N LEU A 667 -26.34 -7.00 -2.48
CA LEU A 667 -26.16 -5.85 -3.35
C LEU A 667 -27.32 -5.75 -4.34
N LEU A 668 -28.03 -4.63 -4.30
CA LEU A 668 -29.15 -4.32 -5.17
C LEU A 668 -28.70 -3.29 -6.22
N LEU A 669 -28.73 -3.65 -7.51
CA LEU A 669 -28.26 -2.80 -8.61
C LEU A 669 -29.44 -2.22 -9.42
N GLY A 670 -29.54 -0.89 -9.45
CA GLY A 670 -30.60 -0.17 -10.17
C GLY A 670 -30.16 1.19 -10.71
N SER A 671 -31.15 1.96 -11.16
CA SER A 671 -30.96 3.27 -11.78
C SER A 671 -31.82 4.37 -11.13
N GLY A 672 -32.85 4.00 -10.37
CA GLY A 672 -33.70 4.94 -9.64
C GLY A 672 -32.99 5.72 -8.53
N ASN A 673 -33.54 6.91 -8.23
CA ASN A 673 -33.17 7.78 -7.11
C ASN A 673 -33.64 7.18 -5.77
N THR A 674 -32.90 7.43 -4.68
CA THR A 674 -33.24 6.95 -3.32
C THR A 674 -34.64 7.22 -2.81
N GLN A 675 -35.32 8.31 -3.20
CA GLN A 675 -36.54 8.72 -2.51
C GLN A 675 -37.59 7.59 -2.43
N TRP A 676 -37.62 6.75 -3.47
CA TRP A 676 -38.44 5.54 -3.52
C TRP A 676 -37.87 4.37 -2.69
N TRP A 677 -36.56 4.14 -2.74
CA TRP A 677 -35.87 3.06 -2.02
C TRP A 677 -35.74 3.25 -0.50
N LYS A 678 -35.71 4.50 -0.01
CA LYS A 678 -35.48 4.82 1.41
C LYS A 678 -36.42 4.08 2.36
N GLN A 679 -37.71 3.92 2.00
CA GLN A 679 -38.66 3.19 2.85
C GLN A 679 -38.31 1.70 2.98
N PHE A 680 -37.89 1.05 1.87
CA PHE A 680 -37.45 -0.35 1.91
C PHE A 680 -36.13 -0.50 2.65
N LEU A 681 -35.14 0.34 2.33
CA LEU A 681 -33.80 0.30 2.93
C LEU A 681 -33.87 0.49 4.45
N ASN A 682 -34.64 1.48 4.93
CA ASN A 682 -34.89 1.67 6.36
C ASN A 682 -35.53 0.45 7.04
N HIS A 683 -36.42 -0.27 6.34
CA HIS A 683 -37.07 -1.48 6.89
C HIS A 683 -36.11 -2.69 6.97
N VAL A 684 -35.06 -2.73 6.14
CA VAL A 684 -34.09 -3.83 6.10
C VAL A 684 -32.72 -3.43 6.66
N GLU A 685 -32.60 -2.26 7.30
CA GLU A 685 -31.35 -1.71 7.84
C GLU A 685 -30.23 -1.58 6.78
N GLY A 686 -30.61 -1.39 5.52
CA GLY A 686 -29.69 -1.23 4.39
C GLY A 686 -29.38 0.24 4.07
N GLU A 687 -28.30 0.47 3.32
CA GLU A 687 -27.81 1.81 2.97
C GLU A 687 -27.77 2.03 1.45
N TRP A 688 -27.79 3.29 1.02
CA TRP A 688 -27.65 3.70 -0.37
C TRP A 688 -26.21 4.07 -0.73
N TRP A 689 -25.82 3.73 -1.95
CA TRP A 689 -24.62 4.21 -2.58
C TRP A 689 -24.94 4.77 -3.99
N ALA A 690 -24.64 6.04 -4.21
CA ALA A 690 -24.73 6.69 -5.51
C ALA A 690 -23.53 7.61 -5.67
N HIS A 691 -22.52 7.10 -6.37
CA HIS A 691 -21.35 7.87 -6.76
C HIS A 691 -21.23 7.87 -8.28
N VAL A 692 -20.83 9.02 -8.83
CA VAL A 692 -20.67 9.25 -10.27
C VAL A 692 -19.24 9.75 -10.43
N PRO A 693 -18.31 8.96 -10.99
CA PRO A 693 -18.56 8.08 -12.14
C PRO A 693 -18.44 6.58 -11.82
N TRP A 694 -19.46 5.82 -12.24
CA TRP A 694 -19.32 4.41 -12.56
C TRP A 694 -18.47 4.25 -13.82
N GLY A 695 -17.15 4.32 -13.67
CA GLY A 695 -16.22 4.37 -14.80
C GLY A 695 -14.80 4.04 -14.37
N PHE A 696 -14.10 3.32 -15.24
CA PHE A 696 -12.73 2.88 -15.04
C PHE A 696 -11.74 3.92 -15.55
N THR A 697 -10.64 4.14 -14.81
CA THR A 697 -9.43 4.74 -15.36
C THR A 697 -8.45 3.62 -15.74
N PRO A 698 -8.28 3.29 -17.04
CA PRO A 698 -7.18 2.44 -17.47
C PRO A 698 -5.86 3.01 -16.97
N HIS A 699 -4.97 2.14 -16.47
CA HIS A 699 -3.59 2.56 -16.27
C HIS A 699 -3.05 3.04 -17.62
N THR A 700 -2.46 4.24 -17.65
CA THR A 700 -1.94 4.93 -18.85
C THR A 700 -0.89 4.15 -19.66
N ARG A 701 -0.52 2.93 -19.25
CA ARG A 701 0.43 2.03 -19.92
C ARG A 701 -0.14 1.17 -21.07
N TYR A 702 -1.44 1.25 -21.36
CA TYR A 702 -2.06 0.53 -22.48
C TYR A 702 -2.64 1.42 -23.59
N GLY A 703 -2.51 2.75 -23.48
CA GLY A 703 -2.96 3.70 -24.52
C GLY A 703 -1.91 4.03 -25.59
N ALA A 704 -0.62 3.83 -25.30
CA ALA A 704 0.48 4.16 -26.19
C ALA A 704 1.10 2.88 -26.78
N GLY A 705 0.42 2.26 -27.75
CA GLY A 705 0.87 0.97 -28.28
C GLY A 705 0.18 0.40 -29.52
N HIS A 706 -0.81 1.08 -30.12
CA HIS A 706 -1.42 0.63 -31.39
C HIS A 706 -1.85 1.81 -32.29
N HIS A 707 -0.89 2.66 -32.67
CA HIS A 707 -0.99 3.30 -33.98
C HIS A 707 -0.33 2.38 -35.00
N GLN A 708 -1.16 1.64 -35.72
CA GLN A 708 -0.75 0.88 -36.90
C GLN A 708 -0.29 1.89 -37.96
N LEU A 709 0.97 1.77 -38.39
CA LEU A 709 1.50 2.56 -39.51
C LEU A 709 0.85 2.05 -40.81
N GLY A 710 -0.23 2.72 -41.24
CA GLY A 710 -0.68 2.68 -42.62
C GLY A 710 0.19 3.62 -43.46
N PRO A 711 0.53 3.28 -44.72
CA PRO A 711 1.32 4.15 -45.57
C PRO A 711 0.52 5.38 -45.96
N ALA A 712 1.20 6.53 -46.08
CA ALA A 712 0.62 7.74 -46.62
C ALA A 712 0.56 7.65 -48.15
N GLU A 713 -0.61 7.94 -48.73
CA GLU A 713 -0.73 8.35 -50.13
C GLU A 713 -1.38 9.74 -50.20
N ASP A 714 -0.73 10.64 -50.93
CA ASP A 714 -1.24 11.95 -51.29
C ASP A 714 -2.37 11.84 -52.32
N SER A 715 -3.42 12.66 -52.20
CA SER A 715 -3.92 13.47 -53.33
C SER A 715 -5.05 14.43 -52.93
N SER A 716 -4.70 15.72 -52.90
CA SER A 716 -5.42 16.85 -53.51
C SER A 716 -6.96 16.88 -53.63
N SER A 717 -7.54 17.95 -53.03
CA SER A 717 -8.59 18.84 -53.59
C SER A 717 -9.86 18.28 -54.24
N GLU A 718 -11.03 18.73 -53.80
CA GLU A 718 -11.73 19.84 -54.49
C GLU A 718 -12.92 20.43 -53.69
N THR A 719 -13.53 21.47 -54.25
CA THR A 719 -14.39 22.47 -53.60
C THR A 719 -15.90 22.23 -53.74
N GLU A 720 -16.64 22.85 -52.81
CA GLU A 720 -17.92 23.54 -53.01
C GLU A 720 -19.28 22.82 -53.15
N THR A 721 -20.27 23.51 -52.55
CA THR A 721 -21.69 23.65 -52.94
C THR A 721 -22.74 22.54 -52.69
N ALA A 722 -23.53 22.82 -51.65
CA ALA A 722 -24.95 23.24 -51.75
C ALA A 722 -26.11 22.21 -51.76
N ARG A 723 -27.02 22.47 -50.80
CA ARG A 723 -28.49 22.47 -50.89
C ARG A 723 -29.30 21.15 -50.89
N ARG A 724 -30.16 21.12 -49.86
CA ARG A 724 -31.63 20.89 -49.88
C ARG A 724 -32.21 19.50 -49.60
N GLU A 725 -33.08 19.53 -48.58
CA GLU A 725 -34.43 18.95 -48.54
C GLU A 725 -34.58 17.43 -48.71
N THR A 726 -34.68 16.72 -47.59
CA THR A 726 -36.00 16.25 -47.10
C THR A 726 -35.97 15.97 -45.60
#